data_AF-A0A1F6C4P4-F1
#
_entry.id   AF-A0A1F6C4P4-F1
#
_cell.length_a   1.000
_cell.length_b   1.000
_cell.length_c   1.000
_cell.angle_alpha   90.00
_cell.angle_beta   90.00
_cell.angle_gamma   90.00
#
_symmetry.space_group_name_H-M   'P 1'
#
loop_
_entity.id
_entity.type
_entity.pdbx_description
1 polymer ?
#
loop_
_entity_poly.entity_id
_entity_poly.type
_entity_poly.pdbx_seq_one_letter_code
_entity_poly.pdbx_strand_id
1 'polypeptide(L)'
;MDHLVLDGERLPCRVKVAVYQGGLAAGLGIAAADPARMANLLSDGAKAGLIREALRKQVGEELARQGVTSGVQEEAILAAVEEFVGRVATGSGAMATRKVAEGQPPEPGEDGWLEYPMNPGGHPLHTLGRADQVSASGKVHQVKEGEILVVRHPPRAGQDGCDVRGERVAPGRPPREVSLEGVAGMNTTVAGEKLVAAIEGAYREDSRGRVRVVQEVETEEVNAATGDLPRSGVAATHFWVRRGVRSGFRVFTTEDVFVGSVQEAGALDRDTRVRARNLFVRGQVAGGPLPAEYLDGEMEGLEEAERRRIAHHIERSQIEVEEVFGAREVLGRNASAGTILIQTHSIMAALDAAEDVLVDGNLAGGVVSFGRRLQVVGNLGDAEGSVTRIRVGEEDRAGQKQGRLKADLQGRKAALETLVGRLEAHQEGMERQAKKGAYWAALLKGEKRPPRGPVESRILVQFFQAAKQKARLEQEVADGKREVADLGQMLQGDTGEGGEEGAALEACVGGTVYPGVLVELVRPLETADLEEKVLRKAGGGRVCSLQEIKKELSKEVSDYVTPRQERLEERRQALDQMFKGREQRPHAPELPNKRFQAEVLFAASDEEGAGKDGGVEAPGLHREGVLYVYAREPQKVYFKRVWRVEDPLKDATITVEKGDHGHTVRCVPSRTPPTPWQQDPEVLRRLEAIQILGQSARALLSG
;
A
#
# COMPACT_ATOMS: atom_id res chain seq x y z
N MET A 1 59.45 25.97 -38.54
CA MET A 1 59.42 27.30 -37.92
C MET A 1 60.09 28.23 -38.89
N ASP A 2 59.28 28.88 -39.73
CA ASP A 2 59.80 29.87 -40.66
C ASP A 2 60.27 31.08 -39.85
N HIS A 3 61.47 31.52 -40.14
CA HIS A 3 62.07 32.65 -39.46
C HIS A 3 61.67 33.91 -40.22
N LEU A 4 61.14 34.91 -39.53
CA LEU A 4 60.79 36.17 -40.16
C LEU A 4 62.08 36.81 -40.68
N VAL A 5 62.19 37.05 -42.00
CA VAL A 5 63.38 37.64 -42.63
C VAL A 5 63.03 39.03 -43.14
N LEU A 6 63.83 40.03 -42.77
CA LEU A 6 63.77 41.39 -43.28
C LEU A 6 65.13 41.74 -43.88
N ASP A 7 65.18 42.16 -45.14
CA ASP A 7 66.42 42.51 -45.87
C ASP A 7 67.51 41.40 -45.86
N GLY A 8 67.09 40.13 -45.89
CA GLY A 8 68.00 38.99 -45.83
C GLY A 8 68.47 38.61 -44.41
N GLU A 9 68.09 39.37 -43.39
CA GLU A 9 68.38 39.08 -41.99
C GLU A 9 67.19 38.50 -41.23
N ARG A 10 67.46 37.48 -40.42
CA ARG A 10 66.46 36.87 -39.54
C ARG A 10 66.15 37.79 -38.36
N LEU A 11 64.88 38.18 -38.23
CA LEU A 11 64.37 38.93 -37.08
C LEU A 11 64.41 38.06 -35.82
N PRO A 12 64.89 38.60 -34.69
CA PRO A 12 64.99 37.86 -33.43
C PRO A 12 63.64 37.82 -32.68
N CYS A 13 62.58 37.36 -33.33
CA CYS A 13 61.28 37.12 -32.71
C CYS A 13 60.70 35.75 -33.04
N ARG A 14 59.69 35.36 -32.26
CA ARG A 14 58.84 34.20 -32.48
C ARG A 14 57.39 34.61 -32.32
N VAL A 15 56.57 34.19 -33.26
CA VAL A 15 55.12 34.32 -33.22
C VAL A 15 54.55 32.92 -33.02
N LYS A 16 53.62 32.77 -32.08
CA LYS A 16 52.93 31.51 -31.85
C LYS A 16 51.46 31.77 -31.59
N VAL A 17 50.59 31.02 -32.24
CA VAL A 17 49.16 30.97 -31.92
C VAL A 17 48.87 29.65 -31.22
N ALA A 18 48.00 29.69 -30.22
CA ALA A 18 47.48 28.50 -29.58
C ALA A 18 45.96 28.60 -29.45
N VAL A 19 45.26 27.53 -29.82
CA VAL A 19 43.82 27.38 -29.59
C VAL A 19 43.61 26.72 -28.23
N TYR A 20 42.69 27.24 -27.43
CA TYR A 20 42.38 26.75 -26.09
C TYR A 20 40.87 26.80 -25.82
N GLN A 21 40.43 26.43 -24.61
CA GLN A 21 38.99 26.33 -24.25
C GLN A 21 38.21 25.41 -25.20
N GLY A 22 38.80 24.26 -25.56
CA GLY A 22 38.16 23.28 -26.43
C GLY A 22 37.88 23.77 -27.86
N GLY A 23 38.56 24.83 -28.32
CA GLY A 23 38.34 25.42 -29.64
C GLY A 23 37.72 26.82 -29.63
N LEU A 24 37.17 27.27 -28.50
CA LEU A 24 36.40 28.52 -28.43
C LEU A 24 37.25 29.80 -28.38
N ALA A 25 38.57 29.70 -28.22
CA ALA A 25 39.43 30.89 -28.22
C ALA A 25 40.81 30.60 -28.83
N ALA A 26 41.38 31.60 -29.50
CA ALA A 26 42.76 31.59 -29.95
C ALA A 26 43.56 32.72 -29.30
N GLY A 27 44.72 32.37 -28.76
CA GLY A 27 45.68 33.32 -28.18
C GLY A 27 46.89 33.46 -29.06
N LEU A 28 47.34 34.70 -29.22
CA LEU A 28 48.57 35.08 -29.88
C LEU A 28 49.63 35.39 -28.84
N GLY A 29 50.83 34.82 -29.01
CA GLY A 29 52.04 35.20 -28.31
C GLY A 29 53.12 35.66 -29.28
N ILE A 30 53.67 36.86 -29.04
CA ILE A 30 54.82 37.40 -29.76
C ILE A 30 55.95 37.57 -28.74
N ALA A 31 57.11 36.98 -29.00
CA ALA A 31 58.26 37.03 -28.09
C ALA A 31 59.56 37.35 -28.83
N ALA A 32 60.40 38.20 -28.25
CA ALA A 32 61.75 38.49 -28.74
C ALA A 32 62.72 37.40 -28.25
N ALA A 33 63.39 36.73 -29.19
CA ALA A 33 64.44 35.77 -28.89
C ALA A 33 65.75 36.45 -28.48
N ASP A 34 65.97 37.68 -28.95
CA ASP A 34 67.05 38.58 -28.55
C ASP A 34 66.45 40.01 -28.43
N PRO A 35 66.02 40.41 -27.22
CA PRO A 35 65.35 41.69 -27.00
C PRO A 35 66.24 42.90 -27.31
N ALA A 36 67.54 42.82 -27.05
CA ALA A 36 68.48 43.91 -27.31
C ALA A 36 68.65 44.14 -28.81
N ARG A 37 68.82 43.05 -29.58
CA ARG A 37 68.87 43.14 -31.04
C ARG A 37 67.54 43.60 -31.63
N MET A 38 66.41 43.15 -31.08
CA MET A 38 65.09 43.59 -31.53
C MET A 38 64.86 45.09 -31.28
N ALA A 39 65.23 45.60 -30.10
CA ALA A 39 65.10 47.02 -29.76
C ALA A 39 65.92 47.92 -30.71
N ASN A 40 67.14 47.49 -31.06
CA ASN A 40 67.97 48.20 -32.04
C ASN A 40 67.37 48.23 -33.45
N LEU A 41 66.62 47.19 -33.85
CA LEU A 41 65.93 47.16 -35.13
C LEU A 41 64.67 48.06 -35.13
N LEU A 42 64.04 48.23 -33.96
CA LEU A 42 62.84 49.05 -33.78
C LEU A 42 63.13 50.54 -33.58
N SER A 43 64.38 50.93 -33.28
CA SER A 43 64.78 52.34 -33.12
C SER A 43 64.90 53.09 -34.45
N ASP A 44 65.05 52.36 -35.57
CA ASP A 44 64.96 52.89 -36.93
C ASP A 44 63.49 52.94 -37.36
N GLY A 45 62.94 54.15 -37.52
CA GLY A 45 61.53 54.36 -37.84
C GLY A 45 61.06 53.71 -39.15
N ALA A 46 61.94 53.60 -40.16
CA ALA A 46 61.60 52.94 -41.43
C ALA A 46 61.53 51.41 -41.24
N LYS A 47 62.50 50.83 -40.52
CA LYS A 47 62.52 49.40 -40.20
C LYS A 47 61.39 49.01 -39.24
N ALA A 48 61.04 49.87 -38.28
CA ALA A 48 59.97 49.63 -37.34
C ALA A 48 58.59 49.53 -38.02
N GLY A 49 58.37 50.25 -39.13
CA GLY A 49 57.18 50.09 -39.97
C GLY A 49 57.14 48.72 -40.65
N LEU A 50 58.24 48.34 -41.30
CA LEU A 50 58.38 47.04 -41.99
C LEU A 50 58.28 45.85 -41.03
N ILE A 51 58.81 45.97 -39.81
CA ILE A 51 58.73 44.92 -38.78
C ILE A 51 57.29 44.70 -38.32
N ARG A 52 56.50 45.76 -38.15
CA ARG A 52 55.06 45.63 -37.82
C ARG A 52 54.30 44.90 -38.91
N GLU A 53 54.55 45.26 -40.16
CA GLU A 53 53.90 44.64 -41.32
C GLU A 53 54.31 43.16 -41.45
N ALA A 54 55.59 42.85 -41.29
CA ALA A 54 56.10 41.49 -41.29
C ALA A 54 55.53 40.66 -40.13
N LEU A 55 55.43 41.22 -38.91
CA LEU A 55 54.80 40.56 -37.77
C LEU A 55 53.33 40.27 -38.02
N ARG A 56 52.55 41.21 -38.58
CA ARG A 56 51.14 40.97 -38.93
C ARG A 56 50.97 39.87 -39.97
N LYS A 57 51.81 39.87 -41.01
CA LYS A 57 51.81 38.80 -42.02
C LYS A 57 52.08 37.44 -41.37
N GLN A 58 53.07 37.37 -40.48
CA GLN A 58 53.41 36.14 -39.75
C GLN A 58 52.31 35.68 -38.79
N VAL A 59 51.61 36.62 -38.14
CA VAL A 59 50.44 36.32 -37.31
C VAL A 59 49.33 35.72 -38.17
N GLY A 60 49.04 36.29 -39.34
CA GLY A 60 48.07 35.74 -40.28
C GLY A 60 48.43 34.34 -40.75
N GLU A 61 49.70 34.10 -41.10
CA GLU A 61 50.21 32.76 -41.47
C GLU A 61 50.10 31.75 -40.33
N GLU A 62 50.38 32.17 -39.09
CA GLU A 62 50.30 31.29 -37.92
C GLU A 62 48.83 31.03 -37.52
N LEU A 63 47.94 32.02 -37.61
CA LEU A 63 46.49 31.83 -37.43
C LEU A 63 45.96 30.82 -38.44
N ALA A 64 46.29 31.00 -39.73
CA ALA A 64 45.93 30.06 -40.79
C ALA A 64 46.51 28.66 -40.55
N ARG A 65 47.77 28.57 -40.12
CA ARG A 65 48.44 27.30 -39.78
C ARG A 65 47.76 26.55 -38.63
N GLN A 66 47.24 27.27 -37.63
CA GLN A 66 46.47 26.69 -36.52
C GLN A 66 44.99 26.45 -36.86
N GLY A 67 44.58 26.76 -38.10
CA GLY A 67 43.22 26.60 -38.59
C GLY A 67 42.24 27.64 -38.04
N VAL A 68 42.72 28.77 -37.50
CA VAL A 68 41.87 29.83 -36.97
C VAL A 68 41.30 30.64 -38.14
N THR A 69 40.03 30.45 -38.42
CA THR A 69 39.33 31.00 -39.60
C THR A 69 38.11 31.83 -39.24
N SER A 70 37.62 31.73 -38.00
CA SER A 70 36.41 32.39 -37.51
C SER A 70 36.71 33.18 -36.23
N GLY A 71 35.94 34.25 -36.00
CA GLY A 71 36.01 35.04 -34.77
C GLY A 71 37.30 35.84 -34.58
N VAL A 72 38.12 36.02 -35.62
CA VAL A 72 39.38 36.77 -35.58
C VAL A 72 39.11 38.26 -35.33
N GLN A 73 39.77 38.79 -34.31
CA GLN A 73 39.65 40.19 -33.87
C GLN A 73 40.88 40.97 -34.34
N GLU A 74 40.77 41.61 -35.49
CA GLU A 74 41.89 42.33 -36.12
C GLU A 74 42.47 43.42 -35.21
N GLU A 75 41.62 44.16 -34.50
CA GLU A 75 42.06 45.17 -33.52
C GLU A 75 42.89 44.56 -32.38
N ALA A 76 42.57 43.35 -31.94
CA ALA A 76 43.33 42.65 -30.92
C ALA A 76 44.71 42.22 -31.44
N ILE A 77 44.81 41.81 -32.70
CA ILE A 77 46.10 41.50 -33.36
C ILE A 77 46.96 42.76 -33.44
N LEU A 78 46.38 43.87 -33.91
CA LEU A 78 47.07 45.17 -33.99
C LEU A 78 47.59 45.60 -32.62
N ALA A 79 46.75 45.53 -31.60
CA ALA A 79 47.12 45.87 -30.25
C ALA A 79 48.21 44.95 -29.69
N ALA A 80 48.19 43.64 -29.98
CA ALA A 80 49.24 42.72 -29.55
C ALA A 80 50.60 43.03 -30.20
N VAL A 81 50.60 43.43 -31.48
CA VAL A 81 51.82 43.83 -32.20
C VAL A 81 52.37 45.14 -31.63
N GLU A 82 51.53 46.16 -31.42
CA GLU A 82 51.98 47.43 -30.83
C GLU A 82 52.43 47.27 -29.38
N GLU A 83 51.75 46.43 -28.59
CA GLU A 83 52.13 46.10 -27.23
C GLU A 83 53.50 45.41 -27.19
N PHE A 84 53.75 44.45 -28.09
CA PHE A 84 55.07 43.82 -28.22
C PHE A 84 56.16 44.83 -28.59
N VAL A 85 55.93 45.62 -29.64
CA VAL A 85 56.89 46.63 -30.11
C VAL A 85 57.19 47.65 -29.02
N GLY A 86 56.16 48.16 -28.33
CA GLY A 86 56.31 49.11 -27.23
C GLY A 86 57.06 48.52 -26.04
N ARG A 87 56.78 47.27 -25.65
CA ARG A 87 57.48 46.59 -24.55
C ARG A 87 58.96 46.39 -24.83
N VAL A 88 59.30 45.98 -26.05
CA VAL A 88 60.69 45.77 -26.45
C VAL A 88 61.43 47.12 -26.57
N ALA A 89 60.81 48.13 -27.18
CA ALA A 89 61.41 49.46 -27.34
C ALA A 89 61.68 50.17 -26.00
N THR A 90 60.83 49.95 -24.99
CA THR A 90 60.97 50.53 -23.64
C THR A 90 61.78 49.66 -22.67
N GLY A 91 62.18 48.45 -23.09
CA GLY A 91 62.86 47.48 -22.22
C GLY A 91 61.98 46.91 -21.09
N SER A 92 60.66 47.16 -21.13
CA SER A 92 59.72 46.76 -20.09
C SER A 92 59.26 45.29 -20.19
N GLY A 93 59.58 44.61 -21.30
CA GLY A 93 59.34 43.17 -21.46
C GLY A 93 59.70 42.65 -22.84
N ALA A 94 59.88 41.33 -22.96
CA ALA A 94 60.26 40.66 -24.20
C ALA A 94 59.10 39.89 -24.87
N MET A 95 57.87 39.99 -24.34
CA MET A 95 56.73 39.22 -24.82
C MET A 95 55.41 39.99 -24.68
N ALA A 96 54.51 39.80 -25.64
CA ALA A 96 53.11 40.18 -25.53
C ALA A 96 52.22 38.96 -25.83
N THR A 97 51.14 38.81 -25.06
CA THR A 97 50.15 37.75 -25.24
C THR A 97 48.74 38.33 -25.22
N ARG A 98 47.89 37.94 -26.16
CA ARG A 98 46.51 38.45 -26.26
C ARG A 98 45.57 37.42 -26.88
N LYS A 99 44.31 37.39 -26.45
CA LYS A 99 43.24 36.65 -27.14
C LYS A 99 42.93 37.40 -28.44
N VAL A 100 43.06 36.71 -29.58
CA VAL A 100 42.93 37.31 -30.92
C VAL A 100 41.84 36.67 -31.76
N ALA A 101 41.26 35.55 -31.30
CA ALA A 101 40.01 35.05 -31.87
C ALA A 101 39.13 34.47 -30.78
N GLU A 102 37.81 34.57 -30.98
CA GLU A 102 36.79 34.06 -30.07
C GLU A 102 35.65 33.43 -30.88
N GLY A 103 35.42 32.15 -30.62
CA GLY A 103 34.27 31.42 -31.15
C GLY A 103 32.99 31.80 -30.43
N GLN A 104 31.86 31.38 -31.00
CA GLN A 104 30.55 31.52 -30.38
C GLN A 104 30.27 30.27 -29.52
N PRO A 105 30.15 30.38 -28.20
CA PRO A 105 29.81 29.23 -27.36
C PRO A 105 28.39 28.71 -27.67
N PRO A 106 28.12 27.41 -27.53
CA PRO A 106 26.78 26.86 -27.69
C PRO A 106 25.83 27.34 -26.58
N GLU A 107 24.55 27.47 -26.91
CA GLU A 107 23.49 27.77 -25.93
C GLU A 107 22.83 26.46 -25.48
N PRO A 108 22.71 26.21 -24.15
CA PRO A 108 22.04 25.03 -23.66
C PRO A 108 20.55 25.04 -24.03
N GLY A 109 19.99 23.87 -24.26
CA GLY A 109 18.55 23.72 -24.46
C GLY A 109 17.78 23.76 -23.13
N GLU A 110 16.46 23.76 -23.24
CA GLU A 110 15.55 23.73 -22.08
C GLU A 110 15.03 22.30 -21.87
N ASP A 111 15.11 21.81 -20.64
CA ASP A 111 14.57 20.49 -20.26
C ASP A 111 13.04 20.47 -20.43
N GLY A 112 12.52 19.33 -20.88
CA GLY A 112 11.08 19.09 -20.90
C GLY A 112 10.56 18.92 -19.47
N TRP A 113 9.30 19.30 -19.25
CA TRP A 113 8.67 19.20 -17.93
C TRP A 113 7.17 18.90 -18.05
N LEU A 114 6.60 18.42 -16.94
CA LEU A 114 5.18 18.09 -16.85
C LEU A 114 4.50 19.10 -15.93
N GLU A 115 3.42 19.70 -16.42
CA GLU A 115 2.56 20.62 -15.67
C GLU A 115 1.33 19.87 -15.17
N TYR A 116 0.99 20.06 -13.89
CA TYR A 116 -0.16 19.44 -13.24
C TYR A 116 -1.19 20.53 -12.87
N PRO A 117 -2.12 20.91 -13.77
CA PRO A 117 -2.99 22.08 -13.57
C PRO A 117 -3.91 21.97 -12.35
N MET A 118 -4.19 20.74 -11.90
CA MET A 118 -5.06 20.45 -10.76
C MET A 118 -4.30 20.38 -9.42
N ASN A 119 -2.97 20.42 -9.46
CA ASN A 119 -2.15 20.31 -8.25
C ASN A 119 -1.63 21.69 -7.81
N PRO A 120 -1.47 21.92 -6.49
CA PRO A 120 -0.82 23.13 -5.98
C PRO A 120 0.58 23.30 -6.58
N GLY A 121 0.85 24.49 -7.13
CA GLY A 121 2.15 24.82 -7.71
C GLY A 121 2.49 24.10 -9.02
N GLY A 122 1.56 23.34 -9.62
CA GLY A 122 1.81 22.66 -10.90
C GLY A 122 2.70 21.43 -10.81
N HIS A 123 2.93 20.90 -9.60
CA HIS A 123 3.81 19.76 -9.32
C HIS A 123 3.00 18.50 -8.94
N PRO A 124 3.57 17.29 -9.08
CA PRO A 124 2.90 16.06 -8.62
C PRO A 124 2.60 16.10 -7.10
N LEU A 125 1.43 15.63 -6.68
CA LEU A 125 1.02 15.60 -5.27
C LEU A 125 2.00 14.82 -4.40
N HIS A 126 2.53 13.69 -4.87
CA HIS A 126 3.50 12.90 -4.11
C HIS A 126 4.82 13.63 -3.79
N THR A 127 5.12 14.74 -4.48
CA THR A 127 6.30 15.59 -4.19
C THR A 127 6.03 16.67 -3.14
N LEU A 128 4.76 16.88 -2.77
CA LEU A 128 4.32 17.87 -1.80
C LEU A 128 4.16 17.22 -0.42
N GLY A 129 4.39 17.99 0.65
CA GLY A 129 4.06 17.54 2.00
C GLY A 129 2.56 17.27 2.14
N ARG A 130 2.16 16.33 3.01
CA ARG A 130 0.74 15.92 3.17
C ARG A 130 -0.19 17.11 3.50
N ALA A 131 0.32 18.14 4.16
CA ALA A 131 -0.39 19.40 4.44
C ALA A 131 -0.56 20.28 3.19
N ASP A 132 0.38 20.21 2.24
CA ASP A 132 0.42 21.00 1.00
C ASP A 132 -0.30 20.30 -0.16
N GLN A 133 -0.53 18.98 -0.07
CA GLN A 133 -1.36 18.20 -1.00
C GLN A 133 -2.85 18.54 -0.88
N VAL A 134 -3.26 19.07 0.27
CA VAL A 134 -4.61 19.55 0.52
C VAL A 134 -4.68 20.96 -0.08
N SER A 135 -5.46 21.15 -1.14
CA SER A 135 -5.65 22.49 -1.73
C SER A 135 -6.05 23.49 -0.64
N ALA A 136 -5.86 24.79 -0.85
CA ALA A 136 -6.39 25.82 0.07
C ALA A 136 -7.93 25.70 0.28
N SER A 137 -8.63 24.93 -0.56
CA SER A 137 -10.05 24.60 -0.41
C SER A 137 -10.33 23.21 0.20
N GLY A 138 -9.31 22.37 0.35
CA GLY A 138 -9.40 21.01 0.87
C GLY A 138 -10.19 20.03 0.02
N LYS A 139 -10.59 20.39 -1.20
CA LYS A 139 -11.50 19.58 -2.03
C LYS A 139 -10.75 18.71 -3.04
N VAL A 140 -11.24 17.49 -3.21
CA VAL A 140 -10.88 16.61 -4.33
C VAL A 140 -11.43 17.19 -5.63
N HIS A 141 -10.58 17.27 -6.66
CA HIS A 141 -10.99 17.77 -7.97
C HIS A 141 -11.82 16.73 -8.71
N GLN A 142 -13.04 17.13 -9.08
CA GLN A 142 -13.89 16.36 -9.99
C GLN A 142 -13.54 16.71 -11.42
N VAL A 143 -13.41 15.70 -12.28
CA VAL A 143 -13.05 15.87 -13.68
C VAL A 143 -14.07 15.18 -14.57
N LYS A 144 -14.32 15.77 -15.74
CA LYS A 144 -15.14 15.14 -16.78
C LYS A 144 -14.28 14.32 -17.73
N GLU A 145 -14.91 13.37 -18.41
CA GLU A 145 -14.26 12.66 -19.52
C GLU A 145 -13.71 13.66 -20.55
N GLY A 146 -12.45 13.48 -20.94
CA GLY A 146 -11.70 14.35 -21.86
C GLY A 146 -11.04 15.57 -21.21
N GLU A 147 -11.25 15.82 -19.92
CA GLU A 147 -10.61 16.94 -19.21
C GLU A 147 -9.10 16.72 -19.04
N ILE A 148 -8.33 17.81 -19.11
CA ILE A 148 -6.86 17.78 -19.10
C ILE A 148 -6.35 17.61 -17.67
N LEU A 149 -5.57 16.56 -17.43
CA LEU A 149 -5.02 16.23 -16.13
C LEU A 149 -3.55 16.64 -16.00
N VAL A 150 -2.76 16.43 -17.06
CA VAL A 150 -1.34 16.78 -17.13
C VAL A 150 -1.03 17.31 -18.52
N VAL A 151 -0.19 18.34 -18.60
CA VAL A 151 0.33 18.87 -19.87
C VAL A 151 1.82 18.60 -19.95
N ARG A 152 2.28 18.02 -21.06
CA ARG A 152 3.69 17.85 -21.36
C ARG A 152 4.20 19.08 -22.11
N HIS A 153 5.28 19.64 -21.59
CA HIS A 153 6.06 20.67 -22.28
C HIS A 153 7.33 19.98 -22.80
N PRO A 154 7.44 19.72 -24.12
CA PRO A 154 8.57 19.01 -24.68
C PRO A 154 9.87 19.81 -24.53
N PRO A 155 11.03 19.13 -24.46
CA PRO A 155 12.31 19.81 -24.38
C PRO A 155 12.57 20.68 -25.62
N ARG A 156 13.32 21.76 -25.44
CA ARG A 156 13.81 22.59 -26.55
C ARG A 156 15.28 22.33 -26.78
N ALA A 157 15.64 22.02 -28.02
CA ALA A 157 17.02 21.85 -28.42
C ALA A 157 17.81 23.14 -28.17
N GLY A 158 19.04 23.00 -27.65
CA GLY A 158 19.99 24.10 -27.56
C GLY A 158 20.47 24.53 -28.94
N GLN A 159 21.11 25.70 -29.01
CA GLN A 159 21.70 26.19 -30.24
C GLN A 159 23.18 25.82 -30.29
N ASP A 160 23.64 25.37 -31.45
CA ASP A 160 25.05 25.08 -31.64
C ASP A 160 25.88 26.36 -31.64
N GLY A 161 27.05 26.26 -31.05
CA GLY A 161 28.10 27.26 -31.18
C GLY A 161 29.00 26.97 -32.38
N CYS A 162 29.98 27.83 -32.57
CA CYS A 162 31.02 27.68 -33.58
C CYS A 162 32.38 28.01 -32.96
N ASP A 163 33.35 27.12 -33.13
CA ASP A 163 34.70 27.34 -32.61
C ASP A 163 35.50 28.32 -33.49
N VAL A 164 36.73 28.67 -33.09
CA VAL A 164 37.58 29.60 -33.88
C VAL A 164 38.05 29.00 -35.21
N ARG A 165 37.83 27.70 -35.44
CA ARG A 165 38.16 26.99 -36.69
C ARG A 165 36.99 26.88 -37.65
N GLY A 166 35.81 27.34 -37.26
CA GLY A 166 34.59 27.22 -38.04
C GLY A 166 33.86 25.89 -37.84
N GLU A 167 34.29 25.07 -36.87
CA GLU A 167 33.66 23.79 -36.56
C GLU A 167 32.47 23.97 -35.61
N ARG A 168 31.44 23.13 -35.78
CA ARG A 168 30.23 23.15 -34.96
C ARG A 168 30.54 22.64 -33.54
N VAL A 169 30.15 23.40 -32.52
CA VAL A 169 30.24 22.98 -31.11
C VAL A 169 28.83 22.72 -30.59
N ALA A 170 28.51 21.48 -30.25
CA ALA A 170 27.21 21.12 -29.70
C ALA A 170 27.09 21.51 -28.21
N PRO A 171 25.86 21.75 -27.70
CA PRO A 171 25.63 21.93 -26.27
C PRO A 171 26.12 20.74 -25.43
N GLY A 172 26.65 21.02 -24.24
CA GLY A 172 27.33 20.01 -23.40
C GLY A 172 26.44 18.90 -22.84
N ARG A 173 25.11 19.07 -22.85
CA ARG A 173 24.15 18.05 -22.43
C ARG A 173 22.89 18.12 -23.30
N PRO A 174 22.36 16.99 -23.77
CA PRO A 174 21.05 16.98 -24.41
C PRO A 174 19.95 17.34 -23.39
N PRO A 175 18.92 18.10 -23.79
CA PRO A 175 17.76 18.36 -22.95
C PRO A 175 17.12 17.08 -22.41
N ARG A 176 16.64 17.12 -21.17
CA ARG A 176 15.94 15.98 -20.55
C ARG A 176 14.55 15.81 -21.16
N GLU A 177 14.25 14.59 -21.56
CA GLU A 177 12.90 14.18 -21.97
C GLU A 177 12.02 13.81 -20.78
N VAL A 178 10.71 14.04 -20.93
CA VAL A 178 9.66 13.61 -19.99
C VAL A 178 8.57 12.89 -20.77
N SER A 179 7.89 11.94 -20.15
CA SER A 179 6.87 11.09 -20.78
C SER A 179 5.57 11.14 -20.00
N LEU A 180 4.45 11.25 -20.71
CA LEU A 180 3.12 11.18 -20.12
C LEU A 180 2.74 9.74 -19.74
N GLU A 181 3.25 8.74 -20.47
CA GLU A 181 3.05 7.32 -20.18
C GLU A 181 3.63 6.94 -18.81
N GLY A 182 4.74 7.56 -18.43
CA GLY A 182 5.37 7.35 -17.11
C GLY A 182 4.53 7.83 -15.93
N VAL A 183 3.61 8.76 -16.16
CA VAL A 183 2.73 9.34 -15.12
C VAL A 183 1.26 8.99 -15.30
N ALA A 184 0.92 8.26 -16.37
CA ALA A 184 -0.45 7.82 -16.67
C ALA A 184 -0.86 6.65 -15.76
N GLY A 185 -1.90 6.87 -14.96
CA GLY A 185 -2.56 5.89 -14.13
C GLY A 185 -3.88 5.41 -14.74
N MET A 186 -4.65 4.68 -13.94
CA MET A 186 -5.92 4.08 -14.38
C MET A 186 -6.95 5.15 -14.81
N ASN A 187 -7.75 4.82 -15.82
CA ASN A 187 -8.78 5.70 -16.39
C ASN A 187 -8.25 7.05 -16.89
N THR A 188 -7.03 7.05 -17.42
CA THR A 188 -6.45 8.19 -18.15
C THR A 188 -6.07 7.76 -19.56
N THR A 189 -5.90 8.73 -20.46
CA THR A 189 -5.49 8.49 -21.85
C THR A 189 -4.51 9.57 -22.28
N VAL A 190 -3.42 9.17 -22.93
CA VAL A 190 -2.47 10.11 -23.55
C VAL A 190 -3.02 10.57 -24.89
N ALA A 191 -3.19 11.87 -25.06
CA ALA A 191 -3.71 12.52 -26.26
C ALA A 191 -2.75 13.63 -26.71
N GLY A 192 -1.72 13.25 -27.48
CA GLY A 192 -0.64 14.16 -27.88
C GLY A 192 0.19 14.58 -26.66
N GLU A 193 0.38 15.88 -26.47
CA GLU A 193 1.13 16.45 -25.33
C GLU A 193 0.26 16.62 -24.07
N LYS A 194 -0.83 15.87 -23.94
CA LYS A 194 -1.77 15.95 -22.81
C LYS A 194 -2.13 14.58 -22.29
N LEU A 195 -2.19 14.43 -20.97
CA LEU A 195 -2.89 13.34 -20.31
C LEU A 195 -4.30 13.81 -20.01
N VAL A 196 -5.31 13.08 -20.48
CA VAL A 196 -6.72 13.41 -20.27
C VAL A 196 -7.44 12.33 -19.49
N ALA A 197 -8.53 12.70 -18.83
CA ALA A 197 -9.44 11.79 -18.15
C ALA A 197 -10.16 10.89 -19.17
N ALA A 198 -10.15 9.57 -18.95
CA ALA A 198 -10.88 8.62 -19.80
C ALA A 198 -12.33 8.39 -19.35
N ILE A 199 -12.66 8.81 -18.12
CA ILE A 199 -14.00 8.76 -17.53
C ILE A 199 -14.23 10.02 -16.68
N GLU A 200 -15.47 10.27 -16.28
CA GLU A 200 -15.79 11.23 -15.22
C GLU A 200 -15.51 10.65 -13.82
N GLY A 201 -14.99 11.47 -12.92
CA GLY A 201 -14.79 11.09 -11.52
C GLY A 201 -13.78 11.96 -10.77
N ALA A 202 -13.26 11.43 -9.67
CA ALA A 202 -12.30 12.09 -8.81
C ALA A 202 -10.86 11.95 -9.32
N TYR A 203 -10.18 13.08 -9.53
CA TYR A 203 -8.74 13.13 -9.80
C TYR A 203 -7.94 12.70 -8.57
N ARG A 204 -7.03 11.74 -8.74
CA ARG A 204 -6.15 11.22 -7.69
C ARG A 204 -4.76 10.87 -8.24
N GLU A 205 -3.78 10.73 -7.34
CA GLU A 205 -2.52 10.04 -7.62
C GLU A 205 -2.52 8.67 -6.93
N ASP A 206 -1.96 7.64 -7.57
CA ASP A 206 -1.71 6.35 -6.92
C ASP A 206 -0.46 6.39 -6.02
N SER A 207 -0.16 5.29 -5.32
CA SER A 207 1.00 5.19 -4.43
C SER A 207 2.36 5.38 -5.12
N ARG A 208 2.40 5.36 -6.45
CA ARG A 208 3.61 5.60 -7.27
C ARG A 208 3.63 7.00 -7.88
N GLY A 209 2.68 7.86 -7.51
CA GLY A 209 2.57 9.22 -8.04
C GLY A 209 2.00 9.32 -9.45
N ARG A 210 1.34 8.25 -9.96
CA ARG A 210 0.69 8.29 -11.27
C ARG A 210 -0.71 8.86 -11.16
N VAL A 211 -1.05 9.73 -12.09
CA VAL A 211 -2.35 10.41 -12.17
C VAL A 211 -3.42 9.44 -12.66
N ARG A 212 -4.51 9.32 -11.91
CA ARG A 212 -5.65 8.46 -12.22
C ARG A 212 -6.98 9.18 -11.98
N VAL A 213 -8.05 8.65 -12.57
CA VAL A 213 -9.42 9.08 -12.28
C VAL A 213 -10.18 7.93 -11.63
N VAL A 214 -10.76 8.18 -10.46
CA VAL A 214 -11.55 7.20 -9.70
C VAL A 214 -13.02 7.50 -9.89
N GLN A 215 -13.79 6.52 -10.35
CA GLN A 215 -15.23 6.68 -10.51
C GLN A 215 -15.91 6.87 -9.14
N GLU A 216 -16.92 7.72 -9.07
CA GLU A 216 -17.76 7.89 -7.89
C GLU A 216 -19.22 7.55 -8.21
N VAL A 217 -19.85 6.73 -7.38
CA VAL A 217 -21.24 6.29 -7.57
C VAL A 217 -22.04 6.56 -6.29
N GLU A 218 -23.06 7.40 -6.42
CA GLU A 218 -24.08 7.59 -5.40
C GLU A 218 -25.24 6.62 -5.61
N THR A 219 -25.72 6.01 -4.53
CA THR A 219 -26.94 5.21 -4.53
C THR A 219 -27.74 5.46 -3.26
N GLU A 220 -29.06 5.34 -3.35
CA GLU A 220 -29.93 5.54 -2.19
C GLU A 220 -29.75 4.43 -1.15
N GLU A 221 -29.76 3.16 -1.58
CA GLU A 221 -29.69 2.01 -0.68
C GLU A 221 -29.23 0.77 -1.45
N VAL A 222 -28.47 -0.12 -0.80
CA VAL A 222 -28.09 -1.41 -1.39
C VAL A 222 -29.07 -2.48 -0.93
N ASN A 223 -29.91 -2.98 -1.84
CA ASN A 223 -30.99 -3.92 -1.57
C ASN A 223 -31.29 -4.81 -2.80
N ALA A 224 -32.42 -5.53 -2.78
CA ALA A 224 -32.80 -6.45 -3.86
C ALA A 224 -33.00 -5.78 -5.23
N ALA A 225 -33.29 -4.47 -5.26
CA ALA A 225 -33.45 -3.72 -6.48
C ALA A 225 -32.09 -3.28 -7.07
N THR A 226 -31.16 -2.84 -6.23
CA THR A 226 -29.83 -2.41 -6.68
C THR A 226 -28.91 -3.60 -6.95
N GLY A 227 -29.04 -4.66 -6.14
CA GLY A 227 -28.07 -5.74 -6.04
C GLY A 227 -26.81 -5.31 -5.28
N ASP A 228 -25.81 -6.18 -5.28
CA ASP A 228 -24.46 -5.92 -4.74
C ASP A 228 -23.77 -4.76 -5.48
N LEU A 229 -22.81 -4.12 -4.80
CA LEU A 229 -21.95 -3.08 -5.38
C LEU A 229 -20.48 -3.50 -5.37
N PRO A 230 -19.82 -3.63 -6.53
CA PRO A 230 -20.43 -3.76 -7.85
C PRO A 230 -21.29 -5.02 -7.90
N ARG A 231 -22.10 -5.16 -8.96
CA ARG A 231 -22.93 -6.36 -9.17
C ARG A 231 -22.13 -7.67 -9.21
N SER A 232 -20.83 -7.59 -9.49
CA SER A 232 -19.92 -8.72 -9.61
C SER A 232 -18.49 -8.29 -9.30
N GLY A 233 -17.73 -9.12 -8.58
CA GLY A 233 -16.31 -8.86 -8.32
C GLY A 233 -16.06 -7.70 -7.35
N VAL A 234 -14.94 -7.03 -7.53
CA VAL A 234 -14.48 -5.86 -6.76
C VAL A 234 -14.23 -4.73 -7.77
N ALA A 235 -14.77 -3.54 -7.48
CA ALA A 235 -14.57 -2.37 -8.35
C ALA A 235 -13.46 -1.47 -7.80
N ALA A 236 -12.92 -0.59 -8.64
CA ALA A 236 -12.11 0.55 -8.20
C ALA A 236 -12.96 1.83 -8.26
N THR A 237 -13.99 1.86 -7.42
CA THR A 237 -15.05 2.89 -7.45
C THR A 237 -15.35 3.34 -6.03
N HIS A 238 -15.42 4.65 -5.81
CA HIS A 238 -15.96 5.20 -4.57
C HIS A 238 -17.48 5.01 -4.54
N PHE A 239 -18.00 4.43 -3.46
CA PHE A 239 -19.45 4.25 -3.29
C PHE A 239 -19.97 5.13 -2.16
N TRP A 240 -21.00 5.92 -2.46
CA TRP A 240 -21.77 6.63 -1.43
C TRP A 240 -23.19 6.06 -1.39
N VAL A 241 -23.50 5.36 -0.29
CA VAL A 241 -24.80 4.75 -0.02
C VAL A 241 -25.56 5.61 1.00
N ARG A 242 -26.64 6.30 0.60
CA ARG A 242 -27.28 7.31 1.46
C ARG A 242 -27.96 6.75 2.70
N ARG A 243 -28.68 5.63 2.58
CA ARG A 243 -29.49 5.05 3.66
C ARG A 243 -28.90 3.83 4.31
N GLY A 244 -28.21 2.99 3.55
CA GLY A 244 -27.62 1.79 4.11
C GLY A 244 -27.52 0.61 3.14
N VAL A 245 -26.96 -0.46 3.67
CA VAL A 245 -26.84 -1.75 2.99
C VAL A 245 -27.74 -2.74 3.74
N ARG A 246 -28.68 -3.34 3.00
CA ARG A 246 -29.64 -4.31 3.53
C ARG A 246 -29.01 -5.68 3.68
N SER A 247 -29.62 -6.50 4.54
CA SER A 247 -29.15 -7.84 4.84
C SER A 247 -28.97 -8.71 3.59
N GLY A 248 -27.87 -9.45 3.53
CA GLY A 248 -27.54 -10.34 2.42
C GLY A 248 -26.87 -9.67 1.22
N PHE A 249 -26.66 -8.35 1.24
CA PHE A 249 -25.98 -7.61 0.17
C PHE A 249 -24.54 -7.26 0.50
N ARG A 250 -23.75 -7.02 -0.55
CA ARG A 250 -22.31 -6.82 -0.47
C ARG A 250 -21.89 -5.49 -1.10
N VAL A 251 -20.87 -4.86 -0.53
CA VAL A 251 -20.19 -3.69 -1.11
C VAL A 251 -18.68 -3.95 -1.13
N PHE A 252 -18.13 -4.27 -2.30
CA PHE A 252 -16.71 -4.62 -2.49
C PHE A 252 -16.02 -3.66 -3.45
N THR A 253 -15.07 -2.89 -2.95
CA THR A 253 -14.26 -1.96 -3.73
C THR A 253 -12.81 -1.92 -3.22
N THR A 254 -11.88 -1.52 -4.07
CA THR A 254 -10.50 -1.15 -3.67
C THR A 254 -10.39 0.32 -3.27
N GLU A 255 -11.52 1.04 -3.23
CA GLU A 255 -11.60 2.46 -2.93
C GLU A 255 -12.48 2.68 -1.69
N ASP A 256 -12.91 3.93 -1.46
CA ASP A 256 -13.62 4.32 -0.24
C ASP A 256 -15.14 4.11 -0.34
N VAL A 257 -15.77 3.82 0.80
CA VAL A 257 -17.23 3.66 0.93
C VAL A 257 -17.78 4.55 2.03
N PHE A 258 -18.76 5.38 1.69
CA PHE A 258 -19.55 6.17 2.64
C PHE A 258 -20.96 5.60 2.76
N VAL A 259 -21.46 5.49 3.99
CA VAL A 259 -22.82 5.04 4.29
C VAL A 259 -23.50 6.06 5.22
N GLY A 260 -24.56 6.68 4.75
CA GLY A 260 -25.19 7.84 5.40
C GLY A 260 -24.89 9.16 4.71
N SER A 261 -25.54 10.23 5.16
CA SER A 261 -25.27 11.62 4.78
C SER A 261 -25.38 12.50 6.02
N VAL A 262 -24.87 13.75 5.99
CA VAL A 262 -25.00 14.68 7.12
C VAL A 262 -26.46 14.79 7.61
N GLN A 263 -27.44 14.67 6.70
CA GLN A 263 -28.86 14.81 6.98
C GLN A 263 -29.55 13.49 7.38
N GLU A 264 -29.04 12.34 6.96
CA GLU A 264 -29.68 11.03 7.17
C GLU A 264 -28.65 9.99 7.63
N ALA A 265 -28.87 9.40 8.81
CA ALA A 265 -27.98 8.34 9.31
C ALA A 265 -28.14 7.07 8.45
N GLY A 266 -27.03 6.60 7.88
CA GLY A 266 -27.00 5.35 7.12
C GLY A 266 -26.54 4.18 7.98
N ALA A 267 -27.05 2.97 7.73
CA ALA A 267 -26.73 1.79 8.53
C ALA A 267 -26.29 0.58 7.70
N LEU A 268 -25.58 -0.34 8.34
CA LEU A 268 -25.30 -1.67 7.78
C LEU A 268 -26.14 -2.71 8.54
N ASP A 269 -27.11 -3.31 7.87
CA ASP A 269 -27.94 -4.39 8.44
C ASP A 269 -27.12 -5.68 8.57
N ARG A 270 -27.60 -6.64 9.38
CA ARG A 270 -26.98 -7.97 9.59
C ARG A 270 -26.68 -8.71 8.28
N ASP A 271 -25.68 -9.56 8.24
CA ASP A 271 -25.31 -10.36 7.05
C ASP A 271 -24.96 -9.54 5.80
N THR A 272 -24.58 -8.27 6.01
CA THR A 272 -23.90 -7.48 4.98
C THR A 272 -22.41 -7.76 5.01
N ARG A 273 -21.79 -7.79 3.83
CA ARG A 273 -20.33 -7.89 3.70
C ARG A 273 -19.80 -6.63 3.05
N VAL A 274 -18.75 -6.06 3.64
CA VAL A 274 -18.11 -4.88 3.08
C VAL A 274 -16.62 -5.12 2.98
N ARG A 275 -16.06 -4.76 1.83
CA ARG A 275 -14.64 -4.73 1.57
C ARG A 275 -14.30 -3.41 0.90
N ALA A 276 -13.41 -2.63 1.50
CA ALA A 276 -13.09 -1.29 1.04
C ALA A 276 -11.68 -0.86 1.46
N ARG A 277 -11.15 0.18 0.84
CA ARG A 277 -9.95 0.85 1.35
C ARG A 277 -10.28 1.57 2.65
N ASN A 278 -11.31 2.41 2.65
CA ASN A 278 -11.89 3.03 3.83
C ASN A 278 -13.40 2.81 3.87
N LEU A 279 -13.96 2.70 5.08
CA LEU A 279 -15.41 2.58 5.28
C LEU A 279 -15.85 3.55 6.39
N PHE A 280 -16.82 4.39 6.07
CA PHE A 280 -17.42 5.32 7.03
C PHE A 280 -18.93 5.17 7.08
N VAL A 281 -19.45 4.80 8.25
CA VAL A 281 -20.88 4.58 8.50
C VAL A 281 -21.37 5.58 9.53
N ARG A 282 -22.21 6.53 9.11
CA ARG A 282 -22.75 7.56 10.01
C ARG A 282 -23.68 6.99 11.09
N GLY A 283 -24.36 5.90 10.80
CA GLY A 283 -25.25 5.22 11.73
C GLY A 283 -24.67 3.94 12.29
N GLN A 284 -25.57 3.01 12.62
CA GLN A 284 -25.23 1.75 13.27
C GLN A 284 -24.71 0.71 12.26
N VAL A 285 -23.71 -0.05 12.71
CA VAL A 285 -23.26 -1.28 12.05
C VAL A 285 -23.78 -2.46 12.86
N ALA A 286 -24.88 -3.06 12.40
CA ALA A 286 -25.59 -4.10 13.11
C ALA A 286 -25.20 -5.49 12.59
N GLY A 287 -24.92 -6.41 13.52
CA GLY A 287 -24.69 -7.82 13.25
C GLY A 287 -25.63 -8.73 14.05
N GLY A 288 -25.50 -10.03 13.80
CA GLY A 288 -26.10 -11.05 14.65
C GLY A 288 -25.21 -11.34 15.86
N PRO A 289 -25.70 -12.08 16.87
CA PRO A 289 -24.82 -12.55 17.93
C PRO A 289 -23.67 -13.35 17.32
N LEU A 290 -22.43 -12.95 17.64
CA LEU A 290 -21.27 -13.74 17.30
C LEU A 290 -21.27 -15.03 18.14
N PRO A 291 -20.87 -16.19 17.59
CA PRO A 291 -20.87 -17.45 18.32
C PRO A 291 -19.98 -17.34 19.55
N ALA A 292 -20.48 -17.86 20.69
CA ALA A 292 -19.77 -17.77 21.97
C ALA A 292 -18.39 -18.42 21.86
N GLU A 293 -18.28 -19.55 21.17
CA GLU A 293 -17.03 -20.28 20.98
C GLU A 293 -15.97 -19.46 20.23
N TYR A 294 -16.42 -18.58 19.31
CA TYR A 294 -15.54 -17.63 18.63
C TYR A 294 -15.10 -16.51 19.58
N LEU A 295 -16.07 -15.93 20.30
CA LEU A 295 -15.82 -14.87 21.27
C LEU A 295 -14.99 -15.35 22.47
N ASP A 296 -15.04 -16.62 22.84
CA ASP A 296 -14.32 -17.26 23.95
C ASP A 296 -12.99 -17.88 23.48
N GLY A 297 -12.78 -17.97 22.16
CA GLY A 297 -11.52 -18.43 21.57
C GLY A 297 -11.33 -19.93 21.71
N GLU A 298 -12.44 -20.67 21.74
CA GLU A 298 -12.52 -22.12 21.88
C GLU A 298 -12.66 -22.83 20.53
N MET A 299 -12.67 -22.06 19.43
CA MET A 299 -12.79 -22.53 18.05
C MET A 299 -11.88 -23.70 17.67
N GLU A 300 -10.67 -23.72 18.21
CA GLU A 300 -9.65 -24.71 17.86
C GLU A 300 -9.89 -26.07 18.57
N GLY A 301 -10.73 -26.11 19.61
CA GLY A 301 -11.14 -27.34 20.29
C GLY A 301 -12.36 -28.02 19.65
N LEU A 302 -13.04 -27.34 18.72
CA LEU A 302 -14.27 -27.83 18.09
C LEU A 302 -13.98 -28.87 17.01
N GLU A 303 -14.97 -29.74 16.78
CA GLU A 303 -14.95 -30.61 15.62
C GLU A 303 -14.90 -29.81 14.32
N GLU A 304 -14.23 -30.36 13.31
CA GLU A 304 -14.00 -29.71 12.02
C GLU A 304 -15.30 -29.17 11.38
N ALA A 305 -16.40 -29.93 11.47
CA ALA A 305 -17.68 -29.54 10.91
C ALA A 305 -18.29 -28.32 11.62
N GLU A 306 -18.19 -28.27 12.94
CA GLU A 306 -18.69 -27.17 13.75
C GLU A 306 -17.82 -25.92 13.60
N ARG A 307 -16.49 -26.09 13.58
CA ARG A 307 -15.55 -25.01 13.29
C ARG A 307 -15.84 -24.36 11.93
N ARG A 308 -16.10 -25.16 10.89
CA ARG A 308 -16.51 -24.66 9.56
C ARG A 308 -17.84 -23.94 9.61
N ARG A 309 -18.82 -24.44 10.36
CA ARG A 309 -20.13 -23.80 10.52
C ARG A 309 -20.00 -22.41 11.14
N ILE A 310 -19.21 -22.29 12.21
CA ILE A 310 -18.98 -21.01 12.88
C ILE A 310 -18.16 -20.07 12.00
N ALA A 311 -17.09 -20.54 11.35
CA ALA A 311 -16.31 -19.74 10.40
C ALA A 311 -17.20 -19.15 9.30
N HIS A 312 -18.07 -19.98 8.70
CA HIS A 312 -19.03 -19.53 7.70
C HIS A 312 -20.05 -18.51 8.24
N HIS A 313 -20.47 -18.63 9.50
CA HIS A 313 -21.34 -17.63 10.16
C HIS A 313 -20.63 -16.29 10.31
N ILE A 314 -19.35 -16.31 10.69
CA ILE A 314 -18.53 -15.10 10.85
C ILE A 314 -18.29 -14.43 9.49
N GLU A 315 -17.93 -15.21 8.46
CA GLU A 315 -17.66 -14.74 7.09
C GLU A 315 -18.87 -14.05 6.43
N ARG A 316 -20.10 -14.46 6.78
CA ARG A 316 -21.34 -13.88 6.24
C ARG A 316 -21.56 -12.42 6.62
N SER A 317 -20.99 -11.98 7.74
CA SER A 317 -21.16 -10.63 8.29
C SER A 317 -19.82 -9.89 8.44
N GLN A 318 -18.80 -10.29 7.68
CA GLN A 318 -17.46 -9.73 7.83
C GLN A 318 -17.31 -8.37 7.15
N ILE A 319 -16.67 -7.44 7.86
CA ILE A 319 -16.21 -6.15 7.35
C ILE A 319 -14.69 -6.20 7.28
N GLU A 320 -14.15 -5.96 6.09
CA GLU A 320 -12.71 -5.94 5.82
C GLU A 320 -12.33 -4.59 5.22
N VAL A 321 -11.61 -3.78 5.99
CA VAL A 321 -11.20 -2.46 5.58
C VAL A 321 -9.68 -2.41 5.57
N GLU A 322 -9.08 -1.77 4.57
CA GLU A 322 -7.61 -1.71 4.47
C GLU A 322 -7.03 -0.68 5.44
N GLU A 323 -7.59 0.53 5.43
CA GLU A 323 -7.06 1.66 6.17
C GLU A 323 -7.95 2.05 7.35
N VAL A 324 -9.04 2.79 7.14
CA VAL A 324 -9.85 3.34 8.25
C VAL A 324 -11.29 2.84 8.19
N PHE A 325 -11.75 2.23 9.28
CA PHE A 325 -13.15 1.95 9.54
C PHE A 325 -13.69 2.93 10.60
N GLY A 326 -14.60 3.82 10.21
CA GLY A 326 -15.30 4.71 11.12
C GLY A 326 -16.78 4.39 11.20
N ALA A 327 -17.34 4.30 12.41
CA ALA A 327 -18.77 4.10 12.61
C ALA A 327 -19.28 4.87 13.83
N ARG A 328 -20.59 5.16 13.86
CA ARG A 328 -21.21 5.69 15.08
C ARG A 328 -21.26 4.65 16.18
N GLU A 329 -21.74 3.46 15.84
CA GLU A 329 -21.93 2.35 16.77
C GLU A 329 -21.71 1.01 16.07
N VAL A 330 -21.13 0.03 16.76
CA VAL A 330 -20.90 -1.32 16.24
C VAL A 330 -21.48 -2.36 17.20
N LEU A 331 -22.42 -3.17 16.71
CA LEU A 331 -23.11 -4.18 17.52
C LEU A 331 -23.00 -5.56 16.90
N GLY A 332 -22.46 -6.55 17.62
CA GLY A 332 -22.50 -7.95 17.18
C GLY A 332 -21.73 -8.22 15.88
N ARG A 333 -20.63 -7.50 15.63
CA ARG A 333 -19.98 -7.47 14.31
C ARG A 333 -18.53 -7.89 14.34
N ASN A 334 -18.10 -8.54 13.26
CA ASN A 334 -16.70 -8.82 13.00
C ASN A 334 -16.15 -7.80 11.99
N ALA A 335 -15.22 -6.97 12.42
CA ALA A 335 -14.61 -5.93 11.61
C ALA A 335 -13.09 -5.92 11.78
N SER A 336 -12.37 -5.94 10.65
CA SER A 336 -10.92 -5.76 10.61
C SER A 336 -10.56 -4.51 9.82
N ALA A 337 -9.64 -3.69 10.34
CA ALA A 337 -9.15 -2.48 9.66
C ALA A 337 -7.69 -2.16 10.00
N GLY A 338 -7.07 -1.18 9.33
CA GLY A 338 -5.85 -0.55 9.83
C GLY A 338 -6.10 0.20 11.14
N THR A 339 -7.09 1.08 11.13
CA THR A 339 -7.57 1.87 12.26
C THR A 339 -9.10 1.75 12.39
N ILE A 340 -9.61 1.53 13.60
CA ILE A 340 -11.04 1.47 13.89
C ILE A 340 -11.43 2.67 14.78
N LEU A 341 -12.43 3.45 14.35
CA LEU A 341 -12.95 4.63 15.04
C LEU A 341 -14.44 4.45 15.33
N ILE A 342 -14.83 4.52 16.61
CA ILE A 342 -16.23 4.33 17.05
C ILE A 342 -16.65 5.54 17.89
N GLN A 343 -17.73 6.22 17.49
CA GLN A 343 -18.17 7.47 18.15
C GLN A 343 -18.92 7.26 19.45
N THR A 344 -19.61 6.14 19.60
CA THR A 344 -20.45 5.87 20.77
C THR A 344 -20.06 4.55 21.41
N HIS A 345 -20.64 3.42 21.01
CA HIS A 345 -20.42 2.16 21.68
C HIS A 345 -20.02 1.04 20.72
N SER A 346 -19.24 0.10 21.23
CA SER A 346 -18.97 -1.19 20.61
C SER A 346 -19.45 -2.28 21.56
N ILE A 347 -20.43 -3.07 21.14
CA ILE A 347 -21.06 -4.08 22.00
C ILE A 347 -21.05 -5.44 21.30
N MET A 348 -20.57 -6.47 22.00
CA MET A 348 -20.50 -7.86 21.49
C MET A 348 -19.81 -7.98 20.12
N ALA A 349 -18.81 -7.13 19.88
CA ALA A 349 -18.11 -7.05 18.60
C ALA A 349 -16.76 -7.77 18.65
N ALA A 350 -16.33 -8.26 17.50
CA ALA A 350 -14.95 -8.68 17.24
C ALA A 350 -14.27 -7.60 16.40
N LEU A 351 -13.37 -6.84 17.03
CA LEU A 351 -12.64 -5.75 16.41
C LEU A 351 -11.17 -6.13 16.29
N ASP A 352 -10.63 -6.06 15.07
CA ASP A 352 -9.23 -6.40 14.80
C ASP A 352 -8.56 -5.26 14.01
N ALA A 353 -7.76 -4.44 14.70
CA ALA A 353 -7.05 -3.33 14.08
C ALA A 353 -5.56 -3.63 13.92
N ALA A 354 -4.99 -3.29 12.75
CA ALA A 354 -3.54 -3.37 12.56
C ALA A 354 -2.79 -2.34 13.43
N GLU A 355 -3.37 -1.17 13.64
CA GLU A 355 -2.80 -0.08 14.43
C GLU A 355 -3.67 0.18 15.67
N ASP A 356 -4.79 0.90 15.49
CA ASP A 356 -5.52 1.54 16.58
C ASP A 356 -6.99 1.12 16.63
N VAL A 357 -7.52 0.97 17.85
CA VAL A 357 -8.96 0.94 18.13
C VAL A 357 -9.31 2.10 19.05
N LEU A 358 -10.08 3.08 18.58
CA LEU A 358 -10.47 4.26 19.34
C LEU A 358 -12.00 4.31 19.50
N VAL A 359 -12.49 4.24 20.74
CA VAL A 359 -13.91 4.22 21.09
C VAL A 359 -14.21 5.38 22.04
N ASP A 360 -15.08 6.29 21.62
CA ASP A 360 -15.44 7.50 22.39
C ASP A 360 -16.48 7.24 23.50
N GLY A 361 -17.10 6.07 23.54
CA GLY A 361 -17.94 5.62 24.64
C GLY A 361 -17.52 4.25 25.14
N ASN A 362 -18.45 3.30 25.24
CA ASN A 362 -18.23 2.02 25.92
C ASN A 362 -17.79 0.93 24.94
N LEU A 363 -16.86 0.08 25.38
CA LEU A 363 -16.52 -1.17 24.71
C LEU A 363 -16.89 -2.33 25.64
N ALA A 364 -17.96 -3.06 25.33
CA ALA A 364 -18.51 -4.09 26.21
C ALA A 364 -18.80 -5.39 25.46
N GLY A 365 -18.13 -6.45 25.86
CA GLY A 365 -18.29 -7.80 25.34
C GLY A 365 -17.70 -8.03 23.96
N GLY A 366 -17.28 -9.27 23.73
CA GLY A 366 -16.62 -9.70 22.51
C GLY A 366 -15.10 -9.65 22.63
N VAL A 367 -14.41 -9.41 21.51
CA VAL A 367 -12.96 -9.48 21.42
C VAL A 367 -12.39 -8.28 20.68
N VAL A 368 -11.30 -7.71 21.20
CA VAL A 368 -10.58 -6.61 20.58
C VAL A 368 -9.10 -6.96 20.45
N SER A 369 -8.53 -6.70 19.28
CA SER A 369 -7.10 -6.83 18.98
C SER A 369 -6.63 -5.53 18.32
N PHE A 370 -5.43 -5.07 18.66
CA PHE A 370 -4.85 -3.83 18.14
C PHE A 370 -3.32 -3.93 18.11
N GLY A 371 -2.65 -3.20 17.23
CA GLY A 371 -1.18 -3.29 17.07
C GLY A 371 -0.39 -2.15 17.71
N ARG A 372 -1.06 -1.04 18.07
CA ARG A 372 -0.42 0.12 18.69
C ARG A 372 -1.16 0.57 19.94
N ARG A 373 -2.38 1.10 19.80
CA ARG A 373 -3.16 1.59 20.95
C ARG A 373 -4.64 1.20 20.92
N LEU A 374 -5.18 0.92 22.09
CA LEU A 374 -6.61 0.89 22.38
C LEU A 374 -6.97 2.09 23.23
N GLN A 375 -8.00 2.82 22.82
CA GLN A 375 -8.54 3.93 23.59
C GLN A 375 -10.03 3.71 23.79
N VAL A 376 -10.49 3.78 25.04
CA VAL A 376 -11.90 3.72 25.41
C VAL A 376 -12.21 4.88 26.33
N VAL A 377 -12.93 5.89 25.87
CA VAL A 377 -13.25 7.08 26.69
C VAL A 377 -14.30 6.75 27.75
N GLY A 378 -15.25 5.86 27.44
CA GLY A 378 -16.22 5.33 28.39
C GLY A 378 -15.72 4.09 29.13
N ASN A 379 -16.65 3.19 29.42
CA ASN A 379 -16.37 1.96 30.16
C ASN A 379 -15.80 0.85 29.28
N LEU A 380 -14.88 0.08 29.85
CA LEU A 380 -14.38 -1.16 29.27
C LEU A 380 -15.02 -2.33 30.04
N GLY A 381 -15.81 -3.14 29.35
CA GLY A 381 -16.73 -4.10 29.97
C GLY A 381 -18.00 -3.43 30.51
N ASP A 382 -18.81 -4.21 31.23
CA ASP A 382 -20.06 -3.75 31.82
C ASP A 382 -20.33 -4.38 33.20
N ALA A 383 -21.32 -3.85 33.91
CA ALA A 383 -21.73 -4.33 35.21
C ALA A 383 -22.41 -5.71 35.17
N GLU A 384 -22.82 -6.18 33.99
CA GLU A 384 -23.43 -7.50 33.79
C GLU A 384 -22.37 -8.61 33.75
N GLY A 385 -21.09 -8.24 33.65
CA GLY A 385 -19.96 -9.16 33.60
C GLY A 385 -19.75 -9.75 32.20
N SER A 386 -20.18 -9.05 31.16
CA SER A 386 -19.94 -9.44 29.77
C SER A 386 -18.46 -9.65 29.52
N VAL A 387 -18.11 -10.84 29.04
CA VAL A 387 -16.72 -11.23 28.74
C VAL A 387 -16.17 -10.33 27.63
N THR A 388 -15.22 -9.48 27.99
CA THR A 388 -14.58 -8.51 27.09
C THR A 388 -13.09 -8.83 27.00
N ARG A 389 -12.67 -9.40 25.87
CA ARG A 389 -11.30 -9.91 25.71
C ARG A 389 -10.45 -8.94 24.91
N ILE A 390 -9.34 -8.51 25.50
CA ILE A 390 -8.27 -7.79 24.82
C ILE A 390 -7.20 -8.82 24.46
N ARG A 391 -6.99 -9.08 23.17
CA ARG A 391 -5.89 -9.94 22.71
C ARG A 391 -4.66 -9.11 22.38
N VAL A 392 -3.55 -9.55 22.94
CA VAL A 392 -2.24 -8.92 22.89
C VAL A 392 -1.26 -9.98 22.38
N GLY A 393 -0.45 -9.69 21.37
CA GLY A 393 0.59 -10.62 20.92
C GLY A 393 0.86 -10.67 19.42
N GLU A 394 1.99 -11.29 19.10
CA GLU A 394 2.54 -11.57 17.76
C GLU A 394 1.72 -12.66 17.04
N GLU A 395 0.41 -12.50 16.94
CA GLU A 395 -0.32 -13.23 15.91
C GLU A 395 0.20 -12.71 14.55
N ASP A 396 0.64 -13.60 13.67
CA ASP A 396 1.03 -13.28 12.30
C ASP A 396 -0.20 -12.76 11.54
N ARG A 397 -0.58 -11.49 11.78
CA ARG A 397 -1.81 -10.87 11.27
C ARG A 397 -1.78 -10.79 9.76
N ALA A 398 -0.61 -10.47 9.20
CA ALA A 398 -0.37 -10.50 7.76
C ALA A 398 -0.56 -11.91 7.20
N GLY A 399 0.02 -12.94 7.84
CA GLY A 399 -0.14 -14.34 7.44
C GLY A 399 -1.54 -14.90 7.67
N GLN A 400 -2.27 -14.46 8.70
CA GLN A 400 -3.68 -14.81 8.91
C GLN A 400 -4.58 -14.16 7.85
N LYS A 401 -4.38 -12.87 7.56
CA LYS A 401 -5.09 -12.14 6.49
C LYS A 401 -4.81 -12.78 5.14
N GLN A 402 -3.54 -13.04 4.80
CA GLN A 402 -3.15 -13.76 3.58
C GLN A 402 -3.70 -15.19 3.56
N GLY A 403 -3.69 -15.90 4.69
CA GLY A 403 -4.24 -17.24 4.85
C GLY A 403 -5.74 -17.28 4.56
N ARG A 404 -6.51 -16.31 5.11
CA ARG A 404 -7.94 -16.13 4.85
C ARG A 404 -8.19 -15.77 3.38
N LEU A 405 -7.49 -14.78 2.83
CA LEU A 405 -7.58 -14.40 1.41
C LEU A 405 -7.30 -15.59 0.47
N LYS A 406 -6.29 -16.41 0.80
CA LYS A 406 -5.96 -17.62 0.04
C LYS A 406 -7.04 -18.69 0.15
N ALA A 407 -7.60 -18.90 1.35
CA ALA A 407 -8.72 -19.82 1.56
C ALA A 407 -9.97 -19.37 0.80
N ASP A 408 -10.30 -18.08 0.86
CA ASP A 408 -11.39 -17.45 0.10
C ASP A 408 -11.20 -17.62 -1.41
N LEU A 409 -9.99 -17.33 -1.90
CA LEU A 409 -9.63 -17.51 -3.30
C LEU A 409 -9.81 -18.97 -3.74
N GLN A 410 -9.36 -19.93 -2.93
CA GLN A 410 -9.54 -21.36 -3.22
C GLN A 410 -11.02 -21.77 -3.19
N GLY A 411 -11.78 -21.33 -2.19
CA GLY A 411 -13.22 -21.60 -2.09
C GLY A 411 -14.00 -21.04 -3.27
N ARG A 412 -13.66 -19.82 -3.71
CA ARG A 412 -14.28 -19.18 -4.88
C ARG A 412 -13.91 -19.86 -6.19
N LYS A 413 -12.66 -20.31 -6.35
CA LYS A 413 -12.26 -21.15 -7.49
C LYS A 413 -13.08 -22.43 -7.58
N ALA A 414 -13.25 -23.14 -6.47
CA ALA A 414 -14.04 -24.37 -6.44
C ALA A 414 -15.53 -24.12 -6.74
N ALA A 415 -16.10 -23.04 -6.21
CA ALA A 415 -17.48 -22.64 -6.52
C ALA A 415 -17.64 -22.28 -8.00
N LEU A 416 -16.67 -21.57 -8.58
CA LEU A 416 -16.66 -21.24 -10.00
C LEU A 416 -16.57 -22.49 -10.88
N GLU A 417 -15.71 -23.44 -10.56
CA GLU A 417 -15.63 -24.74 -11.25
C GLU A 417 -16.98 -25.46 -11.26
N THR A 418 -17.68 -25.45 -10.11
CA THR A 418 -19.02 -26.05 -10.00
C THR A 418 -20.05 -25.31 -10.88
N LEU A 419 -20.00 -23.98 -10.95
CA LEU A 419 -20.89 -23.18 -11.81
C LEU A 419 -20.61 -23.43 -13.29
N VAL A 420 -19.34 -23.50 -13.68
CA VAL A 420 -18.93 -23.82 -15.06
C VAL A 420 -19.48 -25.19 -15.46
N GLY A 421 -19.33 -26.21 -14.61
CA GLY A 421 -19.88 -27.55 -14.88
C GLY A 421 -21.41 -27.55 -15.00
N ARG A 422 -22.14 -26.74 -14.22
CA ARG A 422 -23.60 -26.58 -14.36
C ARG A 422 -23.99 -25.92 -15.68
N LEU A 423 -23.24 -24.91 -16.14
CA LEU A 423 -23.46 -24.26 -17.43
C LEU A 423 -23.23 -25.24 -18.58
N GLU A 424 -22.14 -25.99 -18.57
CA GLU A 424 -21.81 -27.01 -19.57
C GLU A 424 -22.90 -28.09 -19.63
N ALA A 425 -23.31 -28.65 -18.49
CA ALA A 425 -24.37 -29.65 -18.43
C ALA A 425 -25.71 -29.12 -18.97
N HIS A 426 -26.04 -27.85 -18.71
CA HIS A 426 -27.26 -27.22 -19.23
C HIS A 426 -27.19 -27.01 -20.75
N GLN A 427 -26.04 -26.57 -21.27
CA GLN A 427 -25.79 -26.43 -22.70
C GLN A 427 -25.88 -27.79 -23.41
N GLU A 428 -25.24 -28.83 -22.88
CA GLU A 428 -25.38 -30.20 -23.39
C GLU A 428 -26.85 -30.67 -23.38
N GLY A 429 -27.61 -30.34 -22.34
CA GLY A 429 -29.05 -30.63 -22.27
C GLY A 429 -29.83 -29.99 -23.42
N MET A 430 -29.53 -28.72 -23.73
CA MET A 430 -30.11 -28.02 -24.88
C MET A 430 -29.71 -28.66 -26.21
N GLU A 431 -28.46 -29.10 -26.37
CA GLU A 431 -28.01 -29.82 -27.57
C GLU A 431 -28.66 -31.20 -27.72
N ARG A 432 -28.83 -31.94 -26.62
CA ARG A 432 -29.57 -33.21 -26.61
C ARG A 432 -31.02 -33.02 -27.03
N GLN A 433 -31.67 -31.91 -26.68
CA GLN A 433 -33.00 -31.59 -27.18
C GLN A 433 -32.99 -31.21 -28.66
N ALA A 434 -31.96 -30.50 -29.14
CA ALA A 434 -31.81 -30.22 -30.57
C ALA A 434 -31.73 -31.50 -31.41
N LYS A 435 -31.05 -32.55 -30.90
CA LYS A 435 -30.99 -33.87 -31.56
C LYS A 435 -32.36 -34.58 -31.63
N LYS A 436 -33.31 -34.24 -30.76
CA LYS A 436 -34.65 -34.86 -30.67
C LYS A 436 -35.73 -34.18 -31.52
N GLY A 437 -35.51 -32.94 -31.98
CA GLY A 437 -36.54 -32.20 -32.70
C GLY A 437 -36.01 -31.07 -33.59
N ALA A 438 -36.44 -31.06 -34.85
CA ALA A 438 -36.00 -30.09 -35.86
C ALA A 438 -36.33 -28.63 -35.50
N TYR A 439 -37.47 -28.39 -34.84
CA TYR A 439 -37.88 -27.05 -34.42
C TYR A 439 -36.94 -26.48 -33.34
N TRP A 440 -36.60 -27.26 -32.31
CA TRP A 440 -35.63 -26.85 -31.27
C TRP A 440 -34.23 -26.63 -31.86
N ALA A 441 -33.79 -27.50 -32.78
CA ALA A 441 -32.51 -27.34 -33.47
C ALA A 441 -32.42 -26.03 -34.27
N ALA A 442 -33.52 -25.64 -34.94
CA ALA A 442 -33.60 -24.37 -35.66
C ALA A 442 -33.52 -23.17 -34.69
N LEU A 443 -34.25 -23.22 -33.57
CA LEU A 443 -34.18 -22.17 -32.54
C LEU A 443 -32.78 -22.04 -31.93
N LEU A 444 -32.10 -23.17 -31.65
CA LEU A 444 -30.73 -23.17 -31.11
C LEU A 444 -29.71 -22.56 -32.07
N LYS A 445 -29.93 -22.70 -33.39
CA LYS A 445 -29.13 -22.04 -34.44
C LYS A 445 -29.47 -20.56 -34.65
N GLY A 446 -30.43 -20.02 -33.88
CA GLY A 446 -30.86 -18.63 -33.98
C GLY A 446 -31.89 -18.36 -35.07
N GLU A 447 -32.49 -19.38 -35.66
CA GLU A 447 -33.50 -19.19 -36.70
C GLU A 447 -34.83 -18.70 -36.11
N LYS A 448 -35.35 -17.58 -36.64
CA LYS A 448 -36.65 -17.02 -36.23
C LYS A 448 -37.79 -17.71 -37.01
N ARG A 449 -38.26 -18.85 -36.51
CA ARG A 449 -39.38 -19.61 -37.12
C ARG A 449 -40.65 -19.53 -36.25
N PRO A 450 -41.81 -19.07 -36.79
CA PRO A 450 -43.07 -19.10 -36.06
C PRO A 450 -43.54 -20.55 -35.86
N PRO A 451 -44.14 -20.89 -34.69
CA PRO A 451 -44.57 -22.25 -34.39
C PRO A 451 -45.79 -22.66 -35.22
N ARG A 452 -45.74 -23.86 -35.82
CA ARG A 452 -46.81 -24.49 -36.59
C ARG A 452 -47.61 -25.41 -35.69
N GLY A 453 -48.51 -24.81 -34.92
CA GLY A 453 -49.46 -25.52 -34.06
C GLY A 453 -49.01 -25.70 -32.60
N PRO A 454 -49.84 -26.37 -31.78
CA PRO A 454 -49.71 -26.33 -30.32
C PRO A 454 -48.45 -27.02 -29.77
N VAL A 455 -47.90 -28.01 -30.49
CA VAL A 455 -46.68 -28.72 -30.09
C VAL A 455 -45.46 -27.80 -30.21
N GLU A 456 -45.27 -27.14 -31.36
CA GLU A 456 -44.15 -26.20 -31.57
C GLU A 456 -44.27 -24.97 -30.65
N SER A 457 -45.50 -24.50 -30.38
CA SER A 457 -45.71 -23.41 -29.40
C SER A 457 -45.22 -23.79 -27.99
N ARG A 458 -45.44 -25.04 -27.56
CA ARG A 458 -44.94 -25.53 -26.26
C ARG A 458 -43.42 -25.64 -26.24
N ILE A 459 -42.82 -26.13 -27.33
CA ILE A 459 -41.37 -26.24 -27.51
C ILE A 459 -40.71 -24.85 -27.50
N LEU A 460 -41.33 -23.85 -28.13
CA LEU A 460 -40.85 -22.47 -28.13
C LEU A 460 -40.78 -21.88 -26.71
N VAL A 461 -41.82 -22.09 -25.90
CA VAL A 461 -41.84 -21.63 -24.50
C VAL A 461 -40.74 -22.31 -23.68
N GLN A 462 -40.58 -23.63 -23.82
CA GLN A 462 -39.51 -24.38 -23.16
C GLN A 462 -38.12 -23.89 -23.58
N PHE A 463 -37.93 -23.56 -24.86
CA PHE A 463 -36.68 -23.03 -25.39
C PHE A 463 -36.34 -21.68 -24.75
N PHE A 464 -37.31 -20.77 -24.66
CA PHE A 464 -37.08 -19.47 -24.02
C PHE A 464 -36.74 -19.60 -22.53
N GLN A 465 -37.38 -20.52 -21.81
CA GLN A 465 -37.03 -20.81 -20.42
C GLN A 465 -35.59 -21.35 -20.30
N ALA A 466 -35.20 -22.28 -21.17
CA ALA A 466 -33.84 -22.82 -21.20
C ALA A 466 -32.79 -21.77 -21.59
N ALA A 467 -33.08 -20.91 -22.56
CA ALA A 467 -32.23 -19.81 -22.98
C ALA A 467 -32.06 -18.75 -21.88
N LYS A 468 -33.14 -18.41 -21.16
CA LYS A 468 -33.07 -17.52 -20.00
C LYS A 468 -32.21 -18.11 -18.88
N GLN A 469 -32.35 -19.41 -18.62
CA GLN A 469 -31.52 -20.10 -17.63
C GLN A 469 -30.05 -20.16 -18.05
N LYS A 470 -29.76 -20.38 -19.34
CA LYS A 470 -28.41 -20.34 -19.89
C LYS A 470 -27.77 -18.95 -19.69
N ALA A 471 -28.46 -17.88 -20.10
CA ALA A 471 -27.97 -16.51 -19.95
C ALA A 471 -27.69 -16.16 -18.48
N ARG A 472 -28.55 -16.61 -17.55
CA ARG A 472 -28.32 -16.46 -16.11
C ARG A 472 -27.04 -17.17 -15.65
N LEU A 473 -26.85 -18.43 -16.04
CA LEU A 473 -25.64 -19.20 -15.68
C LEU A 473 -24.36 -18.60 -16.30
N GLU A 474 -24.43 -18.10 -17.54
CA GLU A 474 -23.31 -17.41 -18.19
C GLU A 474 -22.90 -16.15 -17.42
N GLN A 475 -23.89 -15.39 -16.93
CA GLN A 475 -23.63 -14.23 -16.09
C GLN A 475 -23.02 -14.63 -14.74
N GLU A 476 -23.59 -15.62 -14.04
CA GLU A 476 -23.04 -16.14 -12.77
C GLU A 476 -21.58 -16.62 -12.92
N VAL A 477 -21.23 -17.26 -14.06
CA VAL A 477 -19.84 -17.68 -14.35
C VAL A 477 -18.93 -16.49 -14.63
N ALA A 478 -19.39 -15.48 -15.39
CA ALA A 478 -18.60 -14.28 -15.67
C ALA A 478 -18.30 -13.51 -14.37
N ASP A 479 -19.29 -13.43 -13.48
CA ASP A 479 -19.17 -12.77 -12.19
C ASP A 479 -18.19 -13.52 -11.27
N GLY A 480 -18.30 -14.86 -11.20
CA GLY A 480 -17.36 -15.68 -10.43
C GLY A 480 -15.91 -15.61 -10.95
N LYS A 481 -15.70 -15.48 -12.27
CA LYS A 481 -14.37 -15.26 -12.85
C LYS A 481 -13.75 -13.94 -12.40
N ARG A 482 -14.55 -12.86 -12.34
CA ARG A 482 -14.09 -11.56 -11.83
C ARG A 482 -13.72 -11.65 -10.36
N GLU A 483 -14.60 -12.22 -9.52
CA GLU A 483 -14.31 -12.40 -8.08
C GLU A 483 -12.98 -13.13 -7.83
N VAL A 484 -12.69 -14.19 -8.58
CA VAL A 484 -11.43 -14.94 -8.48
C VAL A 484 -10.22 -14.09 -8.91
N ALA A 485 -10.36 -13.31 -9.98
CA ALA A 485 -9.29 -12.44 -10.47
C ALA A 485 -8.97 -11.33 -9.46
N ASP A 486 -9.99 -10.69 -8.91
CA ASP A 486 -9.86 -9.58 -7.96
C ASP A 486 -9.23 -10.06 -6.64
N LEU A 487 -9.69 -11.19 -6.10
CA LEU A 487 -9.06 -11.84 -4.94
C LEU A 487 -7.58 -12.19 -5.19
N GLY A 488 -7.27 -12.61 -6.42
CA GLY A 488 -5.90 -12.89 -6.84
C GLY A 488 -5.01 -11.64 -6.87
N GLN A 489 -5.54 -10.50 -7.32
CA GLN A 489 -4.83 -9.22 -7.31
C GLN A 489 -4.63 -8.69 -5.88
N MET A 490 -5.64 -8.78 -5.03
CA MET A 490 -5.54 -8.39 -3.62
C MET A 490 -4.43 -9.18 -2.90
N LEU A 491 -4.36 -10.50 -3.13
CA LEU A 491 -3.30 -11.33 -2.56
C LEU A 491 -1.89 -10.93 -3.06
N GLN A 492 -1.77 -10.34 -4.24
CA GLN A 492 -0.50 -9.87 -4.81
C GLN A 492 -0.12 -8.46 -4.36
N GLY A 493 -1.09 -7.61 -4.00
CA GLY A 493 -0.87 -6.25 -3.51
C GLY A 493 -0.44 -6.17 -2.04
N ASP A 494 -0.77 -7.19 -1.24
CA ASP A 494 -0.55 -7.26 0.21
C ASP A 494 0.88 -7.73 0.59
N THR A 495 1.90 -7.45 -0.24
CA THR A 495 3.32 -7.79 0.05
C THR A 495 4.01 -6.77 0.98
N GLY A 496 3.25 -5.99 1.74
CA GLY A 496 3.75 -4.94 2.61
C GLY A 496 4.21 -5.46 3.97
N GLU A 497 5.53 -5.33 4.18
CA GLU A 497 6.34 -5.27 5.40
C GLU A 497 5.61 -5.51 6.74
N GLY A 498 6.04 -6.58 7.42
CA GLY A 498 5.71 -6.82 8.81
C GLY A 498 6.08 -5.61 9.66
N GLY A 499 5.12 -5.13 10.44
CA GLY A 499 5.28 -3.98 11.33
C GLY A 499 6.45 -4.15 12.29
N GLU A 500 7.02 -3.01 12.67
CA GLU A 500 8.15 -2.90 13.60
C GLU A 500 7.95 -3.76 14.85
N GLU A 501 8.84 -4.73 15.04
CA GLU A 501 8.96 -5.49 16.28
C GLU A 501 9.37 -4.53 17.42
N GLY A 502 8.51 -4.36 18.43
CA GLY A 502 8.95 -3.91 19.75
C GLY A 502 8.26 -2.70 20.40
N ALA A 503 7.21 -2.11 19.81
CA ALA A 503 6.45 -1.07 20.51
C ALA A 503 5.59 -1.64 21.65
N ALA A 504 5.57 -0.97 22.81
CA ALA A 504 4.67 -1.31 23.90
C ALA A 504 3.20 -1.10 23.47
N LEU A 505 2.32 -2.03 23.85
CA LEU A 505 0.90 -1.93 23.57
C LEU A 505 0.22 -1.20 24.73
N GLU A 506 -0.54 -0.15 24.42
CA GLU A 506 -1.18 0.69 25.43
C GLU A 506 -2.71 0.67 25.26
N ALA A 507 -3.43 0.38 26.33
CA ALA A 507 -4.88 0.44 26.42
C ALA A 507 -5.30 1.45 27.49
N CYS A 508 -5.80 2.61 27.06
CA CYS A 508 -6.24 3.69 27.95
C CYS A 508 -7.75 3.71 28.11
N VAL A 509 -8.25 3.70 29.34
CA VAL A 509 -9.68 3.71 29.66
C VAL A 509 -10.02 4.94 30.51
N GLY A 510 -10.97 5.75 30.04
CA GLY A 510 -11.47 6.95 30.73
C GLY A 510 -12.66 6.70 31.65
N GLY A 511 -13.30 5.54 31.55
CA GLY A 511 -14.38 5.12 32.44
C GLY A 511 -13.94 4.05 33.43
N THR A 512 -14.87 3.13 33.71
CA THR A 512 -14.60 1.98 34.58
C THR A 512 -14.23 0.76 33.74
N VAL A 513 -13.17 0.07 34.12
CA VAL A 513 -12.85 -1.29 33.69
C VAL A 513 -13.58 -2.25 34.61
N TYR A 514 -14.56 -2.96 34.08
CA TYR A 514 -15.43 -3.84 34.86
C TYR A 514 -14.87 -5.26 35.02
N PRO A 515 -15.33 -6.00 36.04
CA PRO A 515 -15.11 -7.44 36.14
C PRO A 515 -15.63 -8.15 34.88
N GLY A 516 -14.84 -9.09 34.34
CA GLY A 516 -15.15 -9.74 33.06
C GLY A 516 -14.28 -9.25 31.90
N VAL A 517 -13.51 -8.17 32.09
CA VAL A 517 -12.42 -7.79 31.18
C VAL A 517 -11.24 -8.75 31.36
N LEU A 518 -10.80 -9.32 30.24
CA LEU A 518 -9.69 -10.27 30.16
C LEU A 518 -8.63 -9.72 29.22
N VAL A 519 -7.40 -9.56 29.70
CA VAL A 519 -6.24 -9.32 28.84
C VAL A 519 -5.61 -10.67 28.55
N GLU A 520 -5.43 -11.00 27.28
CA GLU A 520 -4.95 -12.30 26.85
C GLU A 520 -3.72 -12.17 25.97
N LEU A 521 -2.68 -12.88 26.35
CA LEU A 521 -1.46 -13.01 25.58
C LEU A 521 -1.29 -14.45 25.12
N VAL A 522 -1.20 -14.66 23.82
CA VAL A 522 -1.00 -15.98 23.22
C VAL A 522 0.32 -16.00 22.46
N ARG A 523 1.22 -16.92 22.84
CA ARG A 523 2.50 -17.11 22.16
C ARG A 523 2.99 -18.56 22.26
N PRO A 524 3.96 -18.99 21.44
CA PRO A 524 4.70 -20.22 21.68
C PRO A 524 5.31 -20.22 23.09
N LEU A 525 5.29 -21.37 23.75
CA LEU A 525 5.88 -21.54 25.09
C LEU A 525 7.42 -21.45 25.00
N GLU A 526 8.00 -20.44 25.63
CA GLU A 526 9.43 -20.18 25.60
C GLU A 526 10.18 -20.88 26.74
N THR A 527 11.51 -20.95 26.64
CA THR A 527 12.35 -21.52 27.69
C THR A 527 12.27 -20.75 29.00
N ALA A 528 12.10 -19.43 28.94
CA ALA A 528 11.97 -18.58 30.11
C ALA A 528 10.70 -18.86 30.92
N ASP A 529 9.63 -19.34 30.28
CA ASP A 529 8.36 -19.66 30.95
C ASP A 529 8.41 -20.99 31.73
N LEU A 530 9.31 -21.91 31.35
CA LEU A 530 9.27 -23.30 31.81
C LEU A 530 9.42 -23.47 33.33
N GLU A 531 10.12 -22.55 33.98
CA GLU A 531 10.42 -22.59 35.41
C GLU A 531 9.34 -21.91 36.27
N GLU A 532 8.32 -21.28 35.67
CA GLU A 532 7.26 -20.61 36.42
C GLU A 532 6.48 -21.61 37.29
N LYS A 533 6.34 -21.26 38.58
CA LYS A 533 5.58 -22.05 39.55
C LYS A 533 4.09 -21.79 39.40
N VAL A 534 3.33 -22.84 39.19
CA VAL A 534 1.90 -22.77 38.95
C VAL A 534 1.12 -23.84 39.72
N LEU A 535 -0.16 -23.58 39.95
CA LEU A 535 -1.14 -24.49 40.53
C LEU A 535 -2.09 -24.97 39.43
N ARG A 536 -2.31 -26.29 39.34
CA ARG A 536 -3.35 -26.82 38.44
C ARG A 536 -4.75 -26.56 38.96
N LYS A 537 -5.66 -26.02 38.13
CA LYS A 537 -7.09 -25.91 38.46
C LYS A 537 -7.74 -27.28 38.70
N ALA A 538 -7.42 -28.27 37.88
CA ALA A 538 -8.10 -29.58 37.90
C ALA A 538 -7.54 -30.61 38.92
N GLY A 539 -6.62 -30.23 39.82
CA GLY A 539 -5.79 -31.21 40.56
C GLY A 539 -5.55 -30.95 42.06
N GLY A 540 -6.34 -30.09 42.71
CA GLY A 540 -6.27 -29.90 44.17
C GLY A 540 -5.07 -29.08 44.67
N GLY A 541 -4.56 -28.13 43.88
CA GLY A 541 -3.60 -27.13 44.37
C GLY A 541 -2.15 -27.60 44.52
N ARG A 542 -1.73 -28.66 43.81
CA ARG A 542 -0.30 -29.02 43.74
C ARG A 542 0.47 -27.97 42.92
N VAL A 543 1.48 -27.37 43.55
CA VAL A 543 2.46 -26.52 42.85
C VAL A 543 3.35 -27.38 41.96
N CYS A 544 3.46 -27.01 40.69
CA CYS A 544 4.29 -27.67 39.67
C CYS A 544 4.90 -26.60 38.74
N SER A 545 5.82 -27.00 37.86
CA SER A 545 6.38 -26.11 36.84
C SER A 545 5.65 -26.25 35.51
N LEU A 546 5.72 -25.22 34.66
CA LEU A 546 5.19 -25.31 33.29
C LEU A 546 5.88 -26.40 32.47
N GLN A 547 7.13 -26.74 32.77
CA GLN A 547 7.84 -27.86 32.16
C GLN A 547 7.20 -29.22 32.45
N GLU A 548 6.75 -29.46 33.69
CA GLU A 548 6.06 -30.70 34.06
C GLU A 548 4.74 -30.84 33.29
N ILE A 549 3.97 -29.76 33.23
CA ILE A 549 2.70 -29.72 32.49
C ILE A 549 2.94 -29.93 30.98
N LYS A 550 3.96 -29.29 30.41
CA LYS A 550 4.37 -29.48 29.02
C LYS A 550 4.66 -30.96 28.73
N LYS A 551 5.41 -31.63 29.60
CA LYS A 551 5.79 -33.05 29.43
C LYS A 551 4.56 -33.96 29.47
N GLU A 552 3.61 -33.69 30.34
CA GLU A 552 2.36 -34.43 30.43
C GLU A 552 1.47 -34.23 29.20
N LEU A 553 1.27 -32.98 28.76
CA LEU A 553 0.53 -32.67 27.54
C LEU A 553 1.17 -33.32 26.31
N SER A 554 2.49 -33.28 26.18
CA SER A 554 3.21 -33.96 25.09
C SER A 554 2.98 -35.47 25.10
N LYS A 555 2.86 -36.08 26.29
CA LYS A 555 2.53 -37.51 26.41
C LYS A 555 1.09 -37.78 25.95
N GLU A 556 0.11 -37.01 26.41
CA GLU A 556 -1.29 -37.16 25.99
C GLU A 556 -1.46 -36.99 24.47
N VAL A 557 -0.75 -36.02 23.89
CA VAL A 557 -0.72 -35.84 22.44
C VAL A 557 -0.08 -37.04 21.75
N SER A 558 1.07 -37.52 22.21
CA SER A 558 1.73 -38.69 21.63
C SER A 558 0.84 -39.93 21.66
N ASP A 559 0.16 -40.18 22.78
CA ASP A 559 -0.79 -41.27 22.96
C ASP A 559 -1.99 -41.17 21.99
N TYR A 560 -2.37 -39.96 21.59
CA TYR A 560 -3.45 -39.71 20.62
C TYR A 560 -2.99 -39.77 19.15
N VAL A 561 -1.83 -39.19 18.85
CA VAL A 561 -1.31 -38.94 17.51
C VAL A 561 -0.72 -40.21 16.90
N THR A 562 0.16 -40.90 17.63
CA THR A 562 0.92 -42.06 17.14
C THR A 562 0.02 -43.14 16.53
N PRO A 563 -1.00 -43.68 17.22
CA PRO A 563 -1.85 -44.75 16.66
C PRO A 563 -2.76 -44.28 15.51
N ARG A 564 -2.96 -42.96 15.34
CA ARG A 564 -3.76 -42.41 14.24
C ARG A 564 -2.92 -42.13 13.01
N GLN A 565 -1.68 -41.67 13.18
CA GLN A 565 -0.75 -41.44 12.07
C GLN A 565 -0.49 -42.74 11.30
N GLU A 566 -0.25 -43.85 12.01
CA GLU A 566 -0.08 -45.18 11.41
C GLU A 566 -1.30 -45.56 10.53
N ARG A 567 -2.52 -45.44 11.08
CA ARG A 567 -3.77 -45.72 10.31
C ARG A 567 -3.98 -44.76 9.13
N LEU A 568 -3.54 -43.51 9.25
CA LEU A 568 -3.66 -42.52 8.18
C LEU A 568 -2.69 -42.81 7.04
N GLU A 569 -1.46 -43.23 7.36
CA GLU A 569 -0.47 -43.67 6.38
C GLU A 569 -0.94 -44.92 5.65
N GLU A 570 -1.46 -45.92 6.36
CA GLU A 570 -2.07 -47.12 5.76
C GLU A 570 -3.21 -46.74 4.80
N ARG A 571 -4.11 -45.85 5.22
CA ARG A 571 -5.19 -45.34 4.36
C ARG A 571 -4.69 -44.55 3.17
N ARG A 572 -3.65 -43.73 3.33
CA ARG A 572 -3.03 -42.97 2.22
C ARG A 572 -2.42 -43.92 1.20
N GLN A 573 -1.63 -44.89 1.65
CA GLN A 573 -1.06 -45.92 0.78
C GLN A 573 -2.15 -46.74 0.06
N ALA A 574 -3.23 -47.09 0.76
CA ALA A 574 -4.38 -47.75 0.15
C ALA A 574 -5.06 -46.88 -0.92
N LEU A 575 -5.24 -45.58 -0.66
CA LEU A 575 -5.77 -44.61 -1.63
C LEU A 575 -4.82 -44.40 -2.82
N ASP A 576 -3.51 -44.31 -2.58
CA ASP A 576 -2.47 -44.26 -3.63
C ASP A 576 -2.57 -45.46 -4.57
N GLN A 577 -2.72 -46.66 -4.00
CA GLN A 577 -2.88 -47.89 -4.78
C GLN A 577 -4.21 -47.93 -5.54
N MET A 578 -5.33 -47.55 -4.89
CA MET A 578 -6.66 -47.58 -5.50
C MET A 578 -6.86 -46.55 -6.63
N PHE A 579 -6.19 -45.40 -6.55
CA PHE A 579 -6.35 -44.29 -7.50
C PHE A 579 -5.13 -44.08 -8.41
N LYS A 580 -4.20 -45.03 -8.46
CA LYS A 580 -3.04 -44.99 -9.34
C LYS A 580 -3.47 -44.85 -10.80
N GLY A 581 -3.11 -43.73 -11.44
CA GLY A 581 -3.43 -43.45 -12.85
C GLY A 581 -4.82 -42.86 -13.11
N ARG A 582 -5.56 -42.43 -12.08
CA ARG A 582 -6.84 -41.71 -12.24
C ARG A 582 -6.65 -40.20 -12.07
N GLU A 583 -7.37 -39.40 -12.86
CA GLU A 583 -7.30 -37.93 -12.80
C GLU A 583 -7.97 -37.34 -11.55
N GLN A 584 -9.03 -37.96 -11.03
CA GLN A 584 -9.70 -37.51 -9.81
C GLN A 584 -9.34 -38.42 -8.63
N ARG A 585 -8.68 -37.83 -7.64
CA ARG A 585 -8.27 -38.49 -6.40
C ARG A 585 -8.94 -37.82 -5.20
N PRO A 586 -9.55 -38.58 -4.28
CA PRO A 586 -10.12 -38.00 -3.07
C PRO A 586 -9.02 -37.36 -2.20
N HIS A 587 -9.40 -36.34 -1.43
CA HIS A 587 -8.49 -35.68 -0.50
C HIS A 587 -7.86 -36.70 0.45
N ALA A 588 -6.55 -36.59 0.65
CA ALA A 588 -5.84 -37.44 1.58
C ALA A 588 -6.44 -37.29 2.99
N PRO A 589 -6.68 -38.39 3.72
CA PRO A 589 -7.17 -38.30 5.07
C PRO A 589 -6.12 -37.57 5.93
N GLU A 590 -6.62 -36.71 6.82
CA GLU A 590 -5.80 -35.89 7.70
C GLU A 590 -6.08 -36.25 9.16
N LEU A 591 -5.09 -36.00 10.01
CA LEU A 591 -5.25 -36.14 11.45
C LEU A 591 -6.26 -35.10 11.95
N PRO A 592 -7.30 -35.49 12.71
CA PRO A 592 -8.19 -34.53 13.34
C PRO A 592 -7.39 -33.64 14.29
N ASN A 593 -7.50 -32.32 14.13
CA ASN A 593 -6.78 -31.39 14.98
C ASN A 593 -7.47 -31.28 16.34
N LYS A 594 -7.02 -32.08 17.31
CA LYS A 594 -7.51 -32.02 18.69
C LYS A 594 -6.59 -31.12 19.51
N ARG A 595 -7.18 -30.21 20.30
CA ARG A 595 -6.47 -29.42 21.32
C ARG A 595 -6.37 -30.21 22.62
N PHE A 596 -5.17 -30.30 23.17
CA PHE A 596 -4.93 -30.75 24.53
C PHE A 596 -4.54 -29.53 25.35
N GLN A 597 -5.11 -29.36 26.54
CA GLN A 597 -4.87 -28.18 27.34
C GLN A 597 -4.83 -28.46 28.83
N ALA A 598 -4.10 -27.64 29.56
CA ALA A 598 -4.06 -27.62 31.01
C ALA A 598 -4.20 -26.18 31.49
N GLU A 599 -5.18 -25.96 32.36
CA GLU A 599 -5.40 -24.68 33.01
C GLU A 599 -4.60 -24.57 34.30
N VAL A 600 -3.99 -23.41 34.48
CA VAL A 600 -3.08 -23.12 35.59
C VAL A 600 -3.41 -21.78 36.23
N LEU A 601 -3.13 -21.69 37.52
CA LEU A 601 -3.18 -20.48 38.33
C LEU A 601 -1.75 -20.17 38.77
N PHE A 602 -1.37 -18.90 38.78
CA PHE A 602 -0.05 -18.53 39.30
C PHE A 602 -0.15 -18.41 40.81
N ALA A 603 0.83 -18.96 41.53
CA ALA A 603 0.92 -18.71 42.96
C ALA A 603 1.17 -17.22 43.18
N ALA A 604 0.45 -16.59 44.11
CA ALA A 604 0.79 -15.25 44.57
C ALA A 604 2.27 -15.24 44.95
N SER A 605 3.05 -14.32 44.41
CA SER A 605 4.45 -14.20 44.79
C SER A 605 4.49 -13.91 46.29
N ASP A 606 5.03 -14.84 47.09
CA ASP A 606 5.31 -14.59 48.50
C ASP A 606 6.08 -13.26 48.61
N GLU A 607 5.50 -12.32 49.33
CA GLU A 607 6.00 -10.97 49.56
C GLU A 607 7.35 -10.99 50.28
N GLU A 608 8.47 -11.23 49.60
CA GLU A 608 9.79 -11.06 50.25
C GLU A 608 10.94 -10.67 49.30
N GLY A 609 10.64 -10.32 48.06
CA GLY A 609 11.62 -9.90 47.06
C GLY A 609 11.22 -8.66 46.28
N ALA A 610 11.08 -7.51 46.94
CA ALA A 610 11.06 -6.21 46.27
C ALA A 610 12.45 -5.91 45.67
N GLY A 611 12.77 -6.62 44.58
CA GLY A 611 13.90 -6.34 43.71
C GLY A 611 13.64 -5.06 42.90
N LYS A 612 14.70 -4.30 42.66
CA LYS A 612 14.68 -2.94 42.09
C LYS A 612 14.22 -2.81 40.63
N ASP A 613 13.74 -3.89 39.99
CA ASP A 613 13.19 -3.84 38.64
C ASP A 613 11.71 -4.20 38.67
N GLY A 614 10.88 -3.16 38.55
CA GLY A 614 9.49 -3.12 38.97
C GLY A 614 8.53 -4.03 38.19
N GLY A 615 7.70 -4.73 38.94
CA GLY A 615 6.50 -5.41 38.45
C GLY A 615 5.48 -5.46 39.58
N VAL A 616 4.95 -4.31 39.98
CA VAL A 616 3.82 -4.28 40.91
C VAL A 616 2.60 -4.83 40.15
N GLU A 617 2.24 -6.08 40.41
CA GLU A 617 0.92 -6.62 40.06
C GLU A 617 -0.12 -5.69 40.71
N ALA A 618 -0.91 -5.00 39.89
CA ALA A 618 -1.87 -4.04 40.39
C ALA A 618 -2.94 -4.75 41.23
N PRO A 619 -3.42 -4.14 42.34
CA PRO A 619 -4.52 -4.71 43.12
C PRO A 619 -5.75 -4.90 42.23
N GLY A 620 -6.34 -6.10 42.24
CA GLY A 620 -7.55 -6.44 41.47
C GLY A 620 -7.33 -7.16 40.13
N LEU A 621 -6.08 -7.52 39.77
CA LEU A 621 -5.78 -8.37 38.61
C LEU A 621 -5.37 -9.78 39.02
N HIS A 622 -6.18 -10.77 38.62
CA HIS A 622 -5.90 -12.18 38.85
C HIS A 622 -5.27 -12.82 37.61
N ARG A 623 -4.13 -13.51 37.78
CA ARG A 623 -3.38 -14.15 36.68
C ARG A 623 -3.75 -15.62 36.53
N GLU A 624 -4.14 -16.00 35.32
CA GLU A 624 -4.41 -17.37 34.91
C GLU A 624 -3.58 -17.74 33.67
N GLY A 625 -3.36 -19.03 33.44
CA GLY A 625 -2.65 -19.53 32.28
C GLY A 625 -3.33 -20.76 31.70
N VAL A 626 -3.19 -20.93 30.39
CA VAL A 626 -3.60 -22.14 29.68
C VAL A 626 -2.44 -22.57 28.80
N LEU A 627 -1.88 -23.74 29.10
CA LEU A 627 -0.93 -24.38 28.19
C LEU A 627 -1.73 -25.29 27.28
N TYR A 628 -1.49 -25.19 25.98
CA TYR A 628 -2.18 -26.05 25.03
C TYR A 628 -1.29 -26.44 23.86
N VAL A 629 -1.61 -27.58 23.26
CA VAL A 629 -0.86 -28.17 22.16
C VAL A 629 -1.85 -28.83 21.21
N TYR A 630 -1.57 -28.69 19.91
CA TYR A 630 -2.38 -29.24 18.85
C TYR A 630 -1.87 -30.60 18.42
N ALA A 631 -2.78 -31.55 18.19
CA ALA A 631 -2.44 -32.86 17.67
C ALA A 631 -1.73 -32.78 16.30
N ARG A 632 -2.02 -31.77 15.47
CA ARG A 632 -1.34 -31.56 14.18
C ARG A 632 0.04 -30.94 14.31
N GLU A 633 0.31 -30.24 15.41
CA GLU A 633 1.57 -29.56 15.67
C GLU A 633 2.08 -29.96 17.06
N PRO A 634 2.33 -31.26 17.30
CA PRO A 634 2.68 -31.78 18.63
C PRO A 634 3.97 -31.16 19.19
N GLN A 635 4.83 -30.64 18.32
CA GLN A 635 6.06 -29.93 18.66
C GLN A 635 5.84 -28.48 19.13
N LYS A 636 4.70 -27.86 18.79
CA LYS A 636 4.39 -26.48 19.16
C LYS A 636 3.43 -26.46 20.34
N VAL A 637 4.00 -26.16 21.51
CA VAL A 637 3.22 -25.90 22.71
C VAL A 637 3.03 -24.40 22.81
N TYR A 638 1.78 -23.99 22.98
CA TYR A 638 1.37 -22.62 23.14
C TYR A 638 1.06 -22.34 24.60
N PHE A 639 1.28 -21.08 24.97
CA PHE A 639 0.97 -20.57 26.29
C PHE A 639 0.07 -19.35 26.13
N LYS A 640 -1.16 -19.48 26.60
CA LYS A 640 -2.11 -18.38 26.74
C LYS A 640 -2.06 -17.89 28.18
N ARG A 641 -1.53 -16.69 28.41
CA ARG A 641 -1.57 -16.01 29.71
C ARG A 641 -2.78 -15.08 29.72
N VAL A 642 -3.55 -15.10 30.81
CA VAL A 642 -4.78 -14.33 30.98
C VAL A 642 -4.69 -13.53 32.25
N TRP A 643 -4.95 -12.23 32.16
CA TRP A 643 -5.14 -11.36 33.32
C TRP A 643 -6.61 -10.97 33.39
N ARG A 644 -7.26 -11.31 34.49
CA ARG A 644 -8.67 -11.03 34.74
C ARG A 644 -8.80 -9.89 35.72
N VAL A 645 -9.63 -8.92 35.38
CA VAL A 645 -10.05 -7.87 36.33
C VAL A 645 -11.11 -8.48 37.26
N GLU A 646 -10.84 -8.50 38.57
CA GLU A 646 -11.76 -9.00 39.59
C GLU A 646 -12.58 -7.88 40.22
N ASP A 647 -11.93 -6.74 40.49
CA ASP A 647 -12.55 -5.55 41.07
C ASP A 647 -12.65 -4.43 40.03
N PRO A 648 -13.75 -3.64 40.00
CA PRO A 648 -13.87 -2.51 39.10
C PRO A 648 -12.75 -1.47 39.29
N LEU A 649 -12.05 -1.13 38.21
CA LEU A 649 -10.98 -0.13 38.22
C LEU A 649 -11.44 1.14 37.50
N LYS A 650 -11.38 2.29 38.17
CA LYS A 650 -11.75 3.59 37.56
C LYS A 650 -10.55 4.27 36.94
N ASP A 651 -10.78 4.93 35.80
CA ASP A 651 -9.79 5.74 35.09
C ASP A 651 -8.48 4.97 34.97
N ALA A 652 -8.46 3.84 34.29
CA ALA A 652 -7.33 2.92 34.31
C ALA A 652 -6.60 2.87 32.96
N THR A 653 -5.27 2.86 33.01
CA THR A 653 -4.42 2.53 31.87
C THR A 653 -3.87 1.13 32.06
N ILE A 654 -4.15 0.27 31.09
CA ILE A 654 -3.58 -1.07 30.96
C ILE A 654 -2.43 -0.97 29.96
N THR A 655 -1.21 -1.19 30.42
CA THR A 655 -0.02 -1.22 29.56
C THR A 655 0.50 -2.64 29.47
N VAL A 656 0.83 -3.08 28.26
CA VAL A 656 1.53 -4.34 28.04
C VAL A 656 2.92 -4.05 27.49
N GLU A 657 3.93 -4.28 28.33
CA GLU A 657 5.34 -4.03 28.02
C GLU A 657 6.05 -5.37 27.78
N LYS A 658 6.86 -5.45 26.72
CA LYS A 658 7.77 -6.57 26.48
C LYS A 658 9.08 -6.29 27.24
N GLY A 659 9.35 -7.05 28.30
CA GLY A 659 10.60 -6.99 29.06
C GLY A 659 11.50 -8.20 28.82
N ASP A 660 12.68 -8.21 29.43
CA ASP A 660 13.70 -9.27 29.30
C ASP A 660 13.23 -10.65 29.80
N HIS A 661 12.18 -10.68 30.62
CA HIS A 661 11.57 -11.88 31.20
C HIS A 661 10.15 -12.14 30.68
N GLY A 662 9.81 -11.59 29.52
CA GLY A 662 8.51 -11.74 28.87
C GLY A 662 7.62 -10.51 29.03
N HIS A 663 6.32 -10.68 28.74
CA HIS A 663 5.37 -9.58 28.79
C HIS A 663 4.86 -9.33 30.21
N THR A 664 4.88 -8.06 30.61
CA THR A 664 4.28 -7.58 31.85
C THR A 664 3.03 -6.78 31.52
N VAL A 665 1.94 -7.07 32.22
CA VAL A 665 0.71 -6.29 32.14
C VAL A 665 0.62 -5.48 33.42
N ARG A 666 0.58 -4.15 33.28
CA ARG A 666 0.38 -3.23 34.39
C ARG A 666 -0.95 -2.54 34.22
N CYS A 667 -1.68 -2.38 35.31
CA CYS A 667 -2.89 -1.56 35.34
C CYS A 667 -2.70 -0.46 36.37
N VAL A 668 -2.60 0.78 35.92
CA VAL A 668 -2.40 1.93 36.80
C VAL A 668 -3.55 2.91 36.65
N PRO A 669 -3.95 3.61 37.71
CA PRO A 669 -4.84 4.75 37.57
C PRO A 669 -4.25 5.76 36.58
N SER A 670 -4.95 5.98 35.47
CA SER A 670 -4.70 7.03 34.51
C SER A 670 -4.92 8.39 35.18
N ARG A 671 -3.89 9.22 35.13
CA ARG A 671 -3.95 10.60 35.65
C ARG A 671 -4.63 11.56 34.67
N THR A 672 -4.80 11.13 33.41
CA THR A 672 -5.35 11.96 32.34
C THR A 672 -6.32 11.11 31.54
N PRO A 673 -7.63 11.38 31.59
CA PRO A 673 -8.59 10.60 30.81
C PRO A 673 -8.28 10.76 29.31
N PRO A 674 -8.46 9.70 28.51
CA PRO A 674 -8.26 9.79 27.07
C PRO A 674 -9.22 10.79 26.45
N THR A 675 -8.70 11.64 25.57
CA THR A 675 -9.49 12.60 24.81
C THR A 675 -10.26 11.87 23.70
N PRO A 676 -11.56 12.15 23.46
CA PRO A 676 -12.28 11.61 22.32
C PRO A 676 -11.51 11.76 21.02
N TRP A 677 -11.48 10.72 20.18
CA TRP A 677 -10.75 10.77 18.90
C TRP A 677 -11.33 11.85 17.97
N GLN A 678 -12.60 12.20 18.15
CA GLN A 678 -13.25 13.33 17.47
C GLN A 678 -12.63 14.70 17.78
N GLN A 679 -11.72 14.77 18.75
CA GLN A 679 -10.95 15.97 19.11
C GLN A 679 -9.44 15.79 18.81
N ASP A 680 -9.00 14.62 18.35
CA ASP A 680 -7.62 14.35 17.97
C ASP A 680 -7.30 15.03 16.61
N PRO A 681 -6.43 16.05 16.57
CA PRO A 681 -6.14 16.80 15.34
C PRO A 681 -5.53 15.95 14.22
N GLU A 682 -4.81 14.88 14.56
CA GLU A 682 -4.20 13.99 13.59
C GLU A 682 -5.26 13.11 12.92
N VAL A 683 -6.15 12.52 13.73
CA VAL A 683 -7.30 11.74 13.25
C VAL A 683 -8.20 12.61 12.38
N LEU A 684 -8.56 13.81 12.84
CA LEU A 684 -9.42 14.73 12.09
C LEU A 684 -8.80 15.14 10.75
N ARG A 685 -7.48 15.37 10.70
CA ARG A 685 -6.78 15.70 9.45
C ARG A 685 -6.80 14.53 8.46
N ARG A 686 -6.64 13.30 8.95
CA ARG A 686 -6.75 12.08 8.12
C ARG A 686 -8.15 11.92 7.54
N LEU A 687 -9.19 12.14 8.36
CA LEU A 687 -10.58 12.07 7.94
C LEU A 687 -11.00 13.18 6.96
N GLU A 688 -10.36 14.34 7.00
CA GLU A 688 -10.63 15.43 6.06
C GLU A 688 -10.13 15.11 4.63
N ALA A 689 -9.02 14.37 4.52
CA ALA A 689 -8.41 14.02 3.24
C ALA A 689 -9.16 12.93 2.47
N ILE A 690 -9.98 12.13 3.16
CA ILE A 690 -10.80 11.08 2.56
C ILE A 690 -12.14 11.67 2.16
N GLN A 691 -12.44 11.67 0.86
CA GLN A 691 -13.63 12.32 0.33
C GLN A 691 -14.27 11.51 -0.79
N ILE A 692 -15.60 11.57 -0.85
CA ILE A 692 -16.42 11.05 -1.94
C ILE A 692 -17.42 12.15 -2.32
N LEU A 693 -17.53 12.47 -3.61
CA LEU A 693 -18.45 13.51 -4.14
C LEU A 693 -18.31 14.86 -3.39
N GLY A 694 -17.08 15.20 -3.01
CA GLY A 694 -16.74 16.45 -2.31
C GLY A 694 -17.15 16.53 -0.84
N GLN A 695 -17.73 15.47 -0.26
CA GLN A 695 -17.94 15.36 1.18
C GLN A 695 -16.76 14.61 1.83
N SER A 696 -16.23 15.12 2.94
CA SER A 696 -15.17 14.43 3.70
C SER A 696 -15.73 13.43 4.71
N ALA A 697 -14.93 12.42 5.05
CA ALA A 697 -15.27 11.44 6.08
C ALA A 697 -15.47 12.12 7.44
N ARG A 698 -14.68 13.17 7.71
CA ARG A 698 -14.86 14.02 8.88
C ARG A 698 -16.27 14.63 8.89
N ALA A 699 -16.67 15.30 7.80
CA ALA A 699 -17.98 15.93 7.70
C ALA A 699 -19.12 14.91 7.84
N LEU A 700 -18.97 13.71 7.28
CA LEU A 700 -19.94 12.62 7.39
C LEU A 700 -20.16 12.17 8.85
N LEU A 701 -19.09 12.09 9.64
CA LEU A 701 -19.14 11.65 11.03
C LEU A 701 -19.42 12.81 12.00
N SER A 702 -19.14 14.06 11.65
CA SER A 702 -19.16 15.20 12.57
C SER A 702 -20.56 15.76 12.92
N GLY A 703 -21.58 14.92 13.05
CA GLY A 703 -22.92 15.30 13.51
C GLY A 703 -23.75 14.08 13.79
#